data_AF-A0AAY4B6C4-F1
#
_entry.id   AF-A0AAY4B6C4-F1
#
_cell.length_a   1.000
_cell.length_b   1.000
_cell.length_c   1.000
_cell.angle_alpha   90.00
_cell.angle_beta   90.00
_cell.angle_gamma   90.00
#
_symmetry.space_group_name_H-M   'P 1'
#
loop_
_entity.id
_entity.type
_entity.pdbx_description
1 polymer ?
#
loop_
_entity_poly.entity_id
_entity_poly.type
_entity_poly.pdbx_seq_one_letter_code
_entity_poly.pdbx_strand_id
1 'polypeptide(L)'
;MHKRRSSAARVHPARDRNSTSTQKSTDSISDADFFISWGPTLWGVFLPTLHHVFKSEDLEKLYQHFSSHQRRISLVVTNVIDIVTKLHIIFIYLAVAPEMVDSLSGWLAGLFMALGAVLCVLVLACKGTMSPEYLRYAGLASWLSQTVQVLGGLVNGLEKDQSWYVLFTLFATYTLLPLPLLWSICTGTVTAALHLLVETISNYNDVELVRKLQVLSKGLLYVGMNTAGLFIHYLSDRAQRQAFLETRRCIEGRVRLEKENQRQERLVMSILPRFVALEMIADMSAMEDELLSQQFHKIYIHQYTDVSILFADIKGFTSLSMTMSAQELVRTLNELFGRFDRLAEDHHCMRIKILGDCYYCVSGVPEPERAHARCCVEMGLDMINTIRFVRKEMNHDVDMRIGIHSGSVLCGVLGLQKWQFDVWSWDVDIANMLEAGGLPGRIHISQATKDCLGGIYETEEGCGCERNEFLRKHKIETYLICHTPKEDVEPPKVRSSLFPQLETTARLDFLWRLQARKEVEDMKELREHNECLLYNILPSHVAQHFLERDRNNEDLYSQSYEKVGVMFASIPGFTDYYEQKELNHQDVECLRLLNEIIADFDELLDESYFQEIEKIKTIGSCYMAASGLSPDRQASSDEWGHLSELVLFALAMQETLREINKITSNNFQLRIGIAHGPVVAGVIGATKPQYDIWGTTVNLASRMDTTGVRGRIQVPEATSRILAEHGFKLQLRGDIYVKGVSERQGSVRTYFVSSREQHSSYMERSISRSVPHGRNTLSAVVFALVQARKREKLREENGGFHILEV
;
A
#
# COMPACT_ATOMS: atom_id res chain seq x y z
N MET A 1 -4.22 -67.92 16.56
CA MET A 1 -5.43 -67.12 16.27
C MET A 1 -5.10 -65.63 16.43
N HIS A 2 -5.43 -64.81 15.41
CA HIS A 2 -5.60 -63.33 15.24
C HIS A 2 -4.90 -62.28 16.16
N LYS A 3 -4.19 -61.24 15.63
CA LYS A 3 -4.58 -59.90 15.01
C LYS A 3 -5.25 -58.92 16.03
N ARG A 4 -5.14 -57.57 16.05
CA ARG A 4 -4.70 -56.46 15.14
C ARG A 4 -4.77 -55.05 15.85
N ARG A 5 -3.96 -54.07 15.37
CA ARG A 5 -4.17 -52.62 14.98
C ARG A 5 -4.71 -51.44 15.86
N SER A 6 -4.06 -50.29 15.58
CA SER A 6 -4.19 -48.81 15.83
C SER A 6 -5.52 -48.06 15.59
N SER A 7 -5.65 -46.84 16.18
CA SER A 7 -6.09 -45.57 15.52
C SER A 7 -5.87 -44.31 16.40
N ALA A 8 -5.70 -43.13 15.77
CA ALA A 8 -5.47 -41.80 16.36
C ALA A 8 -6.75 -40.92 16.35
N ALA A 9 -6.89 -40.00 17.30
CA ALA A 9 -8.10 -39.20 17.56
C ALA A 9 -7.89 -37.67 17.44
N ARG A 10 -8.99 -36.99 17.08
CA ARG A 10 -9.22 -35.53 16.93
C ARG A 10 -9.23 -34.79 18.27
N VAL A 11 -8.92 -33.48 18.25
CA VAL A 11 -9.31 -32.52 19.29
C VAL A 11 -9.97 -31.29 18.65
N HIS A 12 -11.17 -30.95 19.10
CA HIS A 12 -11.93 -29.72 18.81
C HIS A 12 -11.61 -28.65 19.88
N PRO A 13 -11.69 -27.34 19.58
CA PRO A 13 -11.84 -26.32 20.62
C PRO A 13 -13.29 -25.84 20.78
N ALA A 14 -13.57 -25.41 22.00
CA ALA A 14 -14.88 -25.06 22.56
C ALA A 14 -15.37 -23.66 22.17
N ARG A 15 -16.66 -23.42 22.44
CA ARG A 15 -17.49 -22.28 22.07
C ARG A 15 -17.77 -21.46 23.33
N ASP A 16 -17.53 -20.15 23.29
CA ASP A 16 -18.12 -19.19 24.24
C ASP A 16 -18.73 -17.98 23.52
N ARG A 17 -19.78 -17.44 24.15
CA ARG A 17 -20.79 -16.53 23.61
C ARG A 17 -20.53 -15.05 23.96
N ASN A 18 -21.07 -14.19 23.09
CA ASN A 18 -21.48 -12.77 23.25
C ASN A 18 -20.52 -11.69 22.72
N SER A 19 -20.82 -11.20 21.51
CA SER A 19 -21.00 -9.76 21.23
C SER A 19 -21.58 -9.57 19.83
N THR A 20 -22.37 -8.51 19.70
CA THR A 20 -23.26 -8.10 18.60
C THR A 20 -22.58 -8.01 17.23
N SER A 21 -23.08 -8.78 16.27
CA SER A 21 -22.61 -8.82 14.88
C SER A 21 -23.28 -7.77 14.01
N THR A 22 -22.52 -6.81 13.51
CA THR A 22 -22.74 -6.22 12.18
C THR A 22 -22.29 -7.24 11.15
N GLN A 23 -23.24 -7.80 10.40
CA GLN A 23 -22.98 -8.71 9.28
C GLN A 23 -22.24 -7.97 8.16
N LYS A 24 -20.92 -8.14 8.05
CA LYS A 24 -20.23 -8.09 6.75
C LYS A 24 -20.20 -9.53 6.22
N SER A 25 -21.05 -9.80 5.23
CA SER A 25 -21.10 -11.05 4.48
C SER A 25 -19.82 -11.20 3.64
N THR A 26 -18.81 -11.88 4.17
CA THR A 26 -17.77 -12.49 3.33
C THR A 26 -18.38 -13.73 2.68
N ASP A 27 -18.96 -13.56 1.50
CA ASP A 27 -19.39 -14.66 0.63
C ASP A 27 -18.16 -15.50 0.24
N SER A 28 -17.90 -16.56 0.98
CA SER A 28 -16.95 -17.60 0.57
C SER A 28 -17.61 -18.43 -0.53
N ILE A 29 -17.41 -18.01 -1.78
CA ILE A 29 -17.89 -18.73 -2.97
C ILE A 29 -17.42 -20.18 -2.90
N SER A 30 -18.37 -21.12 -2.83
CA SER A 30 -18.09 -22.54 -2.70
C SER A 30 -17.59 -23.08 -4.04
N ASP A 31 -16.69 -24.08 -4.02
CA ASP A 31 -16.23 -24.76 -5.25
C ASP A 31 -17.39 -25.34 -6.06
N ALA A 32 -18.53 -25.62 -5.43
CA ALA A 32 -19.75 -26.08 -6.09
C ALA A 32 -20.39 -25.02 -7.02
N ASP A 33 -20.15 -23.73 -6.77
CA ASP A 33 -20.78 -22.65 -7.53
C ASP A 33 -20.22 -22.52 -8.95
N PHE A 34 -19.01 -23.02 -9.18
CA PHE A 34 -18.31 -22.92 -10.47
C PHE A 34 -18.71 -24.00 -11.49
N PHE A 35 -19.35 -25.09 -11.06
CA PHE A 35 -19.67 -26.24 -11.92
C PHE A 35 -21.17 -26.38 -12.18
N ILE A 36 -21.55 -26.80 -13.40
CA ILE A 36 -22.95 -26.99 -13.79
C ILE A 36 -23.61 -28.13 -12.99
N SER A 37 -22.87 -29.17 -12.66
CA SER A 37 -23.32 -30.25 -11.77
C SER A 37 -22.19 -30.70 -10.84
N TRP A 38 -22.44 -30.63 -9.54
CA TRP A 38 -21.53 -31.15 -8.51
C TRP A 38 -22.06 -32.52 -8.10
N GLY A 39 -21.43 -33.59 -8.60
CA GLY A 39 -21.95 -34.96 -8.44
C GLY A 39 -22.11 -35.40 -6.98
N PRO A 40 -23.03 -36.34 -6.69
CA PRO A 40 -23.27 -36.83 -5.33
C PRO A 40 -22.09 -37.68 -4.82
N THR A 41 -21.72 -37.49 -3.56
CA THR A 41 -20.77 -38.33 -2.83
C THR A 41 -21.52 -39.34 -1.96
N LEU A 42 -21.32 -40.63 -2.22
CA LEU A 42 -21.88 -41.72 -1.41
C LEU A 42 -20.74 -42.40 -0.66
N TRP A 43 -20.75 -42.30 0.67
CA TRP A 43 -19.76 -42.92 1.57
C TRP A 43 -18.29 -42.61 1.20
N GLY A 44 -18.03 -41.37 0.77
CA GLY A 44 -16.69 -40.91 0.38
C GLY A 44 -16.26 -41.30 -1.04
N VAL A 45 -17.10 -42.00 -1.81
CA VAL A 45 -16.87 -42.32 -3.22
C VAL A 45 -17.66 -41.34 -4.09
N PHE A 46 -16.98 -40.71 -5.05
CA PHE A 46 -17.60 -39.80 -6.02
C PHE A 46 -18.28 -40.61 -7.12
N LEU A 47 -19.57 -40.37 -7.36
CA LEU A 47 -20.23 -40.88 -8.55
C LEU A 47 -19.85 -40.02 -9.78
N PRO A 48 -19.44 -40.65 -10.90
CA PRO A 48 -19.11 -39.93 -12.12
C PRO A 48 -20.35 -39.22 -12.67
N THR A 49 -20.20 -37.93 -12.94
CA THR A 49 -21.22 -37.10 -13.62
C THR A 49 -20.80 -36.90 -15.07
N LEU A 50 -21.75 -37.04 -15.99
CA LEU A 50 -21.48 -36.95 -17.43
C LEU A 50 -21.23 -35.51 -17.92
N HIS A 51 -21.58 -34.49 -17.11
CA HIS A 51 -21.45 -33.06 -17.44
C HIS A 51 -20.70 -32.30 -16.33
N HIS A 52 -19.40 -32.59 -16.20
CA HIS A 52 -18.51 -31.89 -15.28
C HIS A 52 -17.81 -30.71 -15.99
N VAL A 53 -18.58 -29.64 -16.26
CA VAL A 53 -18.19 -28.45 -17.05
C VAL A 53 -18.33 -27.18 -16.19
N PHE A 54 -17.49 -26.16 -16.43
CA PHE A 54 -17.64 -24.87 -15.76
C PHE A 54 -18.92 -24.15 -16.21
N LYS A 55 -19.59 -23.43 -15.30
CA LYS A 55 -20.77 -22.60 -15.65
C LYS A 55 -20.41 -21.44 -16.60
N SER A 56 -19.19 -20.91 -16.48
CA SER A 56 -18.69 -19.82 -17.33
C SER A 56 -18.05 -20.39 -18.60
N GLU A 57 -18.53 -19.94 -19.75
CA GLU A 57 -18.04 -20.38 -21.07
C GLU A 57 -16.57 -19.95 -21.29
N ASP A 58 -16.20 -18.74 -20.86
CA ASP A 58 -14.82 -18.25 -20.95
C ASP A 58 -13.87 -19.06 -20.07
N LEU A 59 -14.33 -19.46 -18.89
CA LEU A 59 -13.55 -20.30 -17.99
C LEU A 59 -13.33 -21.71 -18.56
N GLU A 60 -14.36 -22.27 -19.20
CA GLU A 60 -14.24 -23.54 -19.89
C GLU A 60 -13.30 -23.45 -21.09
N LYS A 61 -13.35 -22.38 -21.89
CA LYS A 61 -12.40 -22.15 -22.99
C LYS A 61 -10.95 -22.08 -22.49
N LEU A 62 -10.71 -21.37 -21.38
CA LEU A 62 -9.38 -21.25 -20.79
C LEU A 62 -8.85 -22.61 -20.28
N TYR A 63 -9.72 -23.38 -19.61
CA TYR A 63 -9.40 -24.74 -19.18
C TYR A 63 -9.13 -25.67 -20.36
N GLN A 64 -9.92 -25.61 -21.42
CA GLN A 64 -9.73 -26.42 -22.62
C GLN A 64 -8.37 -26.14 -23.27
N HIS A 65 -7.95 -24.87 -23.30
CA HIS A 65 -6.61 -24.51 -23.77
C HIS A 65 -5.52 -25.14 -22.89
N PHE A 66 -5.61 -24.97 -21.56
CA PHE A 66 -4.69 -25.57 -20.59
C PHE A 66 -4.63 -27.11 -20.69
N SER A 67 -5.77 -27.78 -20.69
CA SER A 67 -5.89 -29.24 -20.77
C SER A 67 -5.39 -29.79 -22.11
N SER A 68 -5.64 -29.06 -23.22
CA SER A 68 -5.15 -29.47 -24.55
C SER A 68 -3.62 -29.50 -24.62
N HIS A 69 -2.94 -28.57 -23.92
CA HIS A 69 -1.49 -28.55 -23.86
C HIS A 69 -0.94 -29.82 -23.19
N GLN A 70 -1.50 -30.20 -22.04
CA GLN A 70 -1.09 -31.39 -21.30
C GLN A 70 -1.43 -32.69 -22.06
N ARG A 71 -2.63 -32.80 -22.62
CA ARG A 71 -3.09 -33.99 -23.34
C ARG A 71 -2.39 -34.19 -24.69
N ARG A 72 -1.81 -33.14 -25.28
CA ARG A 72 -0.98 -33.23 -26.48
C ARG A 72 0.29 -34.04 -26.26
N ILE A 73 0.98 -33.80 -25.14
CA ILE A 73 2.17 -34.57 -24.77
C ILE A 73 1.79 -36.04 -24.56
N SER A 74 0.67 -36.28 -23.87
CA SER A 74 0.14 -37.62 -23.65
C SER A 74 -0.17 -38.38 -24.94
N LEU A 75 -0.76 -37.72 -25.95
CA LEU A 75 -1.01 -38.33 -27.26
C LEU A 75 0.28 -38.77 -27.97
N VAL A 76 1.31 -37.92 -27.95
CA VAL A 76 2.62 -38.24 -28.54
C VAL A 76 3.26 -39.42 -27.79
N VAL A 77 3.28 -39.37 -26.45
CA VAL A 77 3.81 -40.44 -25.61
C VAL A 77 3.12 -41.77 -25.88
N THR A 78 1.80 -41.77 -26.07
CA THR A 78 1.02 -42.99 -26.39
C THR A 78 1.48 -43.63 -27.68
N ASN A 79 1.60 -42.85 -28.75
CA ASN A 79 2.02 -43.37 -30.06
C ASN A 79 3.49 -43.80 -30.05
N VAL A 80 4.36 -43.12 -29.30
CA VAL A 80 5.75 -43.54 -29.11
C VAL A 80 5.81 -44.88 -28.36
N ILE A 81 5.07 -45.04 -27.26
CA ILE A 81 5.01 -46.31 -26.52
C ILE A 81 4.52 -47.43 -27.45
N ASP A 82 3.48 -47.16 -28.25
CA ASP A 82 2.94 -48.13 -29.21
C ASP A 82 3.93 -48.52 -30.32
N ILE A 83 4.74 -47.59 -30.82
CA ILE A 83 5.83 -47.91 -31.77
C ILE A 83 6.92 -48.74 -31.08
N VAL A 84 7.31 -48.35 -29.87
CA VAL A 84 8.38 -49.03 -29.12
C VAL A 84 7.97 -50.45 -28.76
N THR A 85 6.75 -50.69 -28.28
CA THR A 85 6.27 -52.04 -27.95
C THR A 85 6.28 -52.95 -29.17
N LYS A 86 5.90 -52.44 -30.35
CA LYS A 86 5.96 -53.20 -31.61
C LYS A 86 7.39 -53.53 -32.03
N LEU A 87 8.32 -52.58 -31.93
CA LEU A 87 9.73 -52.84 -32.23
C LEU A 87 10.30 -53.92 -31.30
N HIS A 88 9.92 -53.93 -30.02
CA HIS A 88 10.32 -54.98 -29.08
C HIS A 88 9.74 -56.35 -29.49
N ILE A 89 8.47 -56.41 -29.89
CA ILE A 89 7.83 -57.65 -30.35
C ILE A 89 8.50 -58.16 -31.62
N ILE A 90 8.78 -57.29 -32.59
CA ILE A 90 9.49 -57.65 -33.84
C ILE A 90 10.91 -58.15 -33.54
N PHE A 91 11.60 -57.55 -32.58
CA PHE A 91 12.93 -57.99 -32.16
C PHE A 91 12.90 -59.38 -31.49
N ILE A 92 11.97 -59.60 -30.56
CA ILE A 92 11.76 -60.91 -29.92
C ILE A 92 11.39 -61.96 -30.98
N TYR A 93 10.57 -61.58 -31.96
CA TYR A 93 10.18 -62.44 -33.07
C TYR A 93 11.39 -62.93 -33.86
N LEU A 94 12.23 -61.99 -34.31
CA LEU A 94 13.42 -62.27 -35.11
C LEU A 94 14.43 -63.15 -34.36
N ALA A 95 14.44 -63.09 -33.03
CA ALA A 95 15.29 -63.90 -32.16
C ALA A 95 14.76 -65.33 -31.92
N VAL A 96 13.44 -65.56 -31.96
CA VAL A 96 12.81 -66.83 -31.54
C VAL A 96 12.39 -67.73 -32.71
N ALA A 97 11.91 -67.17 -33.84
CA ALA A 97 11.41 -67.99 -34.96
C ALA A 97 11.47 -67.25 -36.32
N PRO A 98 12.61 -67.26 -37.04
CA PRO A 98 12.79 -66.49 -38.28
C PRO A 98 12.04 -67.03 -39.51
N GLU A 99 11.52 -68.27 -39.49
CA GLU A 99 10.97 -68.95 -40.68
C GLU A 99 9.44 -68.79 -40.90
N MET A 100 8.72 -68.06 -40.04
CA MET A 100 7.23 -68.02 -40.03
C MET A 100 6.63 -66.62 -40.28
N VAL A 101 7.36 -65.72 -40.96
CA VAL A 101 6.84 -64.37 -41.22
C VAL A 101 5.83 -64.41 -42.38
N ASP A 102 4.55 -64.24 -42.06
CA ASP A 102 3.58 -63.76 -43.04
C ASP A 102 4.03 -62.37 -43.49
N SER A 103 4.63 -62.29 -44.69
CA SER A 103 5.22 -61.04 -45.20
C SER A 103 4.22 -59.87 -45.15
N LEU A 104 2.92 -60.16 -45.35
CA LEU A 104 1.84 -59.18 -45.32
C LEU A 104 1.65 -58.53 -43.94
N SER A 105 1.71 -59.28 -42.83
CA SER A 105 1.46 -58.73 -41.49
C SER A 105 2.59 -57.81 -41.03
N GLY A 106 3.84 -58.16 -41.37
CA GLY A 106 5.01 -57.32 -41.11
C GLY A 106 4.99 -55.99 -41.88
N TRP A 107 4.62 -56.01 -43.17
CA TRP A 107 4.47 -54.80 -43.98
C TRP A 107 3.36 -53.88 -43.44
N LEU A 108 2.21 -54.43 -43.08
CA LEU A 108 1.12 -53.66 -42.50
C LEU A 108 1.52 -53.07 -41.12
N ALA A 109 2.30 -53.79 -40.31
CA ALA A 109 2.74 -53.30 -39.00
C ALA A 109 3.72 -52.13 -39.17
N GLY A 110 4.63 -52.22 -40.15
CA GLY A 110 5.51 -51.12 -40.55
C GLY A 110 4.74 -49.88 -41.00
N LEU A 111 3.68 -50.06 -41.80
CA LEU A 111 2.82 -48.96 -42.26
C LEU A 111 2.15 -48.22 -41.08
N PHE A 112 1.57 -48.96 -40.12
CA PHE A 112 0.94 -48.35 -38.95
C PHE A 112 1.95 -47.65 -38.02
N MET A 113 3.17 -48.18 -37.89
CA MET A 113 4.25 -47.49 -37.16
C MET A 113 4.66 -46.18 -37.85
N ALA A 114 4.77 -46.19 -39.19
CA ALA A 114 5.08 -44.99 -39.97
C ALA A 114 3.97 -43.92 -39.84
N LEU A 115 2.69 -44.33 -39.92
CA LEU A 115 1.55 -43.45 -39.71
C LEU A 115 1.52 -42.86 -38.30
N GLY A 116 1.82 -43.66 -37.27
CA GLY A 116 1.96 -43.19 -35.89
C GLY A 116 3.10 -42.18 -35.72
N ALA A 117 4.24 -42.41 -36.36
CA ALA A 117 5.38 -41.48 -36.33
C ALA A 117 5.06 -40.15 -37.03
N VAL A 118 4.39 -40.20 -38.19
CA VAL A 118 3.92 -39.00 -38.90
C VAL A 118 2.92 -38.22 -38.04
N LEU A 119 1.99 -38.90 -37.37
CA LEU A 119 1.06 -38.26 -36.44
C LEU A 119 1.79 -37.55 -35.29
N CYS A 120 2.81 -38.18 -34.69
CA CYS A 120 3.64 -37.55 -33.66
C CYS A 120 4.34 -36.28 -34.18
N VAL A 121 4.96 -36.33 -35.36
CA VAL A 121 5.66 -35.19 -35.97
C VAL A 121 4.67 -34.06 -36.26
N LEU A 122 3.51 -34.36 -36.85
CA LEU A 122 2.46 -33.37 -37.11
C LEU A 122 1.95 -32.71 -35.82
N VAL A 123 1.67 -33.53 -34.81
CA VAL A 123 1.20 -33.04 -33.51
C VAL A 123 2.25 -32.17 -32.84
N LEU A 124 3.55 -32.47 -32.96
CA LEU A 124 4.65 -31.67 -32.38
C LEU A 124 5.00 -30.40 -33.18
N ALA A 125 5.01 -30.47 -34.51
CA ALA A 125 5.38 -29.36 -35.39
C ALA A 125 4.30 -28.25 -35.42
N CYS A 126 3.02 -28.61 -35.39
CA CYS A 126 1.92 -27.65 -35.47
C CYS A 126 1.50 -27.10 -34.07
N LYS A 127 2.46 -26.77 -33.19
CA LYS A 127 2.17 -26.35 -31.79
C LYS A 127 1.25 -25.13 -31.68
N GLY A 128 1.43 -24.13 -32.55
CA GLY A 128 0.76 -22.83 -32.43
C GLY A 128 -0.57 -22.71 -33.19
N THR A 129 -0.90 -23.66 -34.07
CA THR A 129 -2.04 -23.55 -35.01
C THR A 129 -3.15 -24.55 -34.73
N MET A 130 -2.97 -25.50 -33.82
CA MET A 130 -3.91 -26.59 -33.59
C MET A 130 -4.91 -26.25 -32.49
N SER A 131 -6.19 -26.21 -32.87
CA SER A 131 -7.30 -26.04 -31.92
C SER A 131 -7.48 -27.30 -31.04
N PRO A 132 -8.10 -27.16 -29.86
CA PRO A 132 -8.43 -28.32 -29.01
C PRO A 132 -9.33 -29.35 -29.73
N GLU A 133 -10.11 -28.93 -30.73
CA GLU A 133 -10.91 -29.83 -31.57
C GLU A 133 -10.04 -30.72 -32.46
N TYR A 134 -9.01 -30.16 -33.09
CA TYR A 134 -8.07 -30.94 -33.90
C TYR A 134 -7.39 -32.04 -33.06
N LEU A 135 -7.01 -31.71 -31.82
CA LEU A 135 -6.37 -32.67 -30.92
C LEU A 135 -7.30 -33.86 -30.61
N ARG A 136 -8.62 -33.62 -30.49
CA ARG A 136 -9.62 -34.69 -30.32
C ARG A 136 -9.67 -35.62 -31.55
N TYR A 137 -9.67 -35.05 -32.75
CA TYR A 137 -9.66 -35.85 -33.99
C TYR A 137 -8.34 -36.63 -34.16
N ALA A 138 -7.20 -36.04 -33.82
CA ALA A 138 -5.91 -36.74 -33.82
C ALA A 138 -5.90 -37.90 -32.80
N GLY A 139 -6.52 -37.71 -31.63
CA GLY A 139 -6.74 -38.79 -30.66
C GLY A 139 -7.62 -39.90 -31.20
N LEU A 140 -8.71 -39.56 -31.89
CA LEU A 140 -9.60 -40.53 -32.52
C LEU A 140 -8.91 -41.32 -33.65
N ALA A 141 -8.05 -40.67 -34.43
CA ALA A 141 -7.25 -41.32 -35.46
C ALA A 141 -6.23 -42.31 -34.86
N SER A 142 -5.58 -41.92 -33.75
CA SER A 142 -4.67 -42.80 -33.01
C SER A 142 -5.40 -44.00 -32.40
N TRP A 143 -6.59 -43.78 -31.82
CA TRP A 143 -7.47 -44.87 -31.36
C TRP A 143 -7.86 -45.82 -32.49
N LEU A 144 -8.37 -45.29 -33.60
CA LEU A 144 -8.80 -46.09 -34.74
C LEU A 144 -7.64 -46.94 -35.28
N SER A 145 -6.45 -46.33 -35.40
CA SER A 145 -5.22 -47.04 -35.76
C SER A 145 -4.95 -48.21 -34.83
N GLN A 146 -4.97 -48.00 -33.51
CA GLN A 146 -4.74 -49.05 -32.52
C GLN A 146 -5.80 -50.15 -32.55
N THR A 147 -7.09 -49.79 -32.65
CA THR A 147 -8.20 -50.76 -32.71
C THR A 147 -8.17 -51.60 -33.98
N VAL A 148 -7.84 -51.02 -35.13
CA VAL A 148 -7.68 -51.79 -36.39
C VAL A 148 -6.55 -52.80 -36.27
N GLN A 149 -5.46 -52.45 -35.58
CA GLN A 149 -4.33 -53.35 -35.37
C GLN A 149 -4.64 -54.49 -34.40
N VAL A 150 -5.39 -54.18 -33.33
CA VAL A 150 -5.97 -55.18 -32.43
C VAL A 150 -6.86 -56.16 -33.20
N LEU A 151 -7.75 -55.65 -34.07
CA LEU A 151 -8.75 -56.47 -34.75
C LEU A 151 -8.18 -57.29 -35.92
N GLY A 152 -7.26 -56.68 -36.68
CA GLY A 152 -6.59 -57.31 -37.82
C GLY A 152 -5.53 -58.33 -37.40
N GLY A 153 -5.30 -58.47 -36.08
CA GLY A 153 -4.32 -59.39 -35.54
C GLY A 153 -2.96 -59.22 -36.18
N LEU A 154 -2.47 -57.99 -36.32
CA LEU A 154 -1.17 -57.71 -36.94
C LEU A 154 0.03 -58.25 -36.12
N VAL A 155 -0.23 -58.83 -34.95
CA VAL A 155 0.69 -59.64 -34.14
C VAL A 155 0.44 -61.15 -34.33
N ASN A 156 -0.34 -61.54 -35.34
CA ASN A 156 -0.52 -62.95 -35.69
C ASN A 156 0.77 -63.45 -36.33
N GLY A 157 1.36 -64.41 -35.63
CA GLY A 157 2.62 -65.06 -35.98
C GLY A 157 3.45 -65.44 -34.76
N LEU A 158 3.29 -64.75 -33.61
CA LEU A 158 4.14 -64.97 -32.43
C LEU A 158 3.41 -65.40 -31.14
N GLU A 159 2.19 -64.91 -30.91
CA GLU A 159 1.39 -65.25 -29.72
C GLU A 159 -0.03 -65.65 -30.11
N LYS A 160 -0.54 -66.70 -29.45
CA LYS A 160 -1.88 -67.26 -29.69
C LYS A 160 -3.00 -66.45 -29.01
N ASP A 161 -2.67 -65.45 -28.18
CA ASP A 161 -3.63 -64.63 -27.43
C ASP A 161 -3.24 -63.14 -27.40
N GLN A 162 -4.08 -62.27 -27.97
CA GLN A 162 -3.84 -60.82 -28.13
C GLN A 162 -4.38 -59.96 -26.97
N SER A 163 -4.86 -60.62 -25.91
CA SER A 163 -5.57 -59.96 -24.79
C SER A 163 -4.78 -58.82 -24.13
N TRP A 164 -3.45 -58.89 -24.07
CA TRP A 164 -2.63 -57.84 -23.46
C TRP A 164 -2.66 -56.52 -24.26
N TYR A 165 -2.70 -56.59 -25.60
CA TYR A 165 -2.75 -55.40 -26.46
C TYR A 165 -4.14 -54.74 -26.42
N VAL A 166 -5.20 -55.54 -26.26
CA VAL A 166 -6.56 -55.02 -25.98
C VAL A 166 -6.59 -54.28 -24.65
N LEU A 167 -5.98 -54.82 -23.61
CA LEU A 167 -5.91 -54.14 -22.30
C LEU A 167 -5.11 -52.84 -22.39
N PHE A 168 -4.00 -52.83 -23.13
CA PHE A 168 -3.21 -51.61 -23.37
C PHE A 168 -4.01 -50.54 -24.12
N THR A 169 -4.71 -50.92 -25.20
CA THR A 169 -5.54 -49.97 -25.97
C THR A 169 -6.71 -49.44 -25.16
N LEU A 170 -7.39 -50.29 -24.37
CA LEU A 170 -8.41 -49.86 -23.42
C LEU A 170 -7.83 -48.92 -22.35
N PHE A 171 -6.65 -49.21 -21.80
CA PHE A 171 -6.02 -48.33 -20.83
C PHE A 171 -5.64 -46.98 -21.45
N ALA A 172 -5.08 -46.97 -22.65
CA ALA A 172 -4.65 -45.78 -23.36
C ALA A 172 -5.83 -44.86 -23.76
N THR A 173 -6.99 -45.41 -24.14
CA THR A 173 -8.17 -44.61 -24.51
C THR A 173 -8.76 -43.81 -23.36
N TYR A 174 -8.71 -44.36 -22.13
CA TYR A 174 -9.18 -43.67 -20.94
C TYR A 174 -8.13 -42.76 -20.31
N THR A 175 -6.85 -43.12 -20.36
CA THR A 175 -5.83 -42.38 -19.59
C THR A 175 -4.99 -41.43 -20.42
N LEU A 176 -4.68 -41.77 -21.68
CA LEU A 176 -3.66 -41.07 -22.45
C LEU A 176 -4.19 -40.30 -23.66
N LEU A 177 -5.30 -40.74 -24.27
CA LEU A 177 -5.86 -40.07 -25.44
C LEU A 177 -6.62 -38.78 -25.06
N PRO A 178 -6.58 -37.74 -25.91
CA PRO A 178 -7.23 -36.44 -25.68
C PRO A 178 -8.74 -36.47 -25.96
N LEU A 179 -9.43 -37.53 -25.53
CA LEU A 179 -10.86 -37.73 -25.76
C LEU A 179 -11.69 -37.25 -24.55
N PRO A 180 -12.88 -36.66 -24.76
CA PRO A 180 -13.85 -36.43 -23.70
C PRO A 180 -14.34 -37.76 -23.09
N LEU A 181 -14.77 -37.74 -21.83
CA LEU A 181 -15.24 -38.93 -21.11
C LEU A 181 -16.26 -39.76 -21.89
N LEU A 182 -17.27 -39.12 -22.48
CA LEU A 182 -18.29 -39.79 -23.32
C LEU A 182 -17.68 -40.53 -24.51
N TRP A 183 -16.71 -39.90 -25.19
CA TRP A 183 -16.06 -40.47 -26.36
C TRP A 183 -15.13 -41.63 -25.95
N SER A 184 -14.45 -41.52 -24.81
CA SER A 184 -13.64 -42.61 -24.24
C SER A 184 -14.51 -43.82 -23.86
N ILE A 185 -15.70 -43.60 -23.30
CA ILE A 185 -16.65 -44.69 -23.00
C ILE A 185 -17.10 -45.39 -24.29
N CYS A 186 -17.49 -44.62 -25.31
CA CYS A 186 -17.91 -45.19 -26.59
C CYS A 186 -16.77 -45.94 -27.28
N THR A 187 -15.58 -45.35 -27.38
CA THR A 187 -14.42 -45.98 -28.05
C THR A 187 -13.91 -47.22 -27.30
N GLY A 188 -13.87 -47.20 -25.97
CA GLY A 188 -13.50 -48.35 -25.15
C GLY A 188 -14.49 -49.51 -25.25
N THR A 189 -15.79 -49.22 -25.19
CA THR A 189 -16.84 -50.26 -25.34
C THR A 189 -16.87 -50.86 -26.74
N VAL A 190 -16.71 -50.05 -27.79
CA VAL A 190 -16.60 -50.50 -29.18
C VAL A 190 -15.38 -51.40 -29.38
N THR A 191 -14.23 -51.02 -28.83
CA THR A 191 -12.99 -51.84 -28.93
C THR A 191 -13.18 -53.21 -28.28
N ALA A 192 -13.75 -53.26 -27.07
CA ALA A 192 -14.03 -54.50 -26.37
C ALA A 192 -15.05 -55.38 -27.10
N ALA A 193 -16.15 -54.79 -27.60
CA ALA A 193 -17.20 -55.52 -28.31
C ALA A 193 -16.71 -56.10 -29.65
N LEU A 194 -15.97 -55.32 -30.43
CA LEU A 194 -15.41 -55.77 -31.71
C LEU A 194 -14.43 -56.93 -31.52
N HIS A 195 -13.54 -56.85 -30.52
CA HIS A 195 -12.61 -57.93 -30.25
C HIS A 195 -13.34 -59.21 -29.78
N LEU A 196 -14.33 -59.10 -28.88
CA LEU A 196 -15.13 -60.25 -28.45
C LEU A 196 -15.91 -60.87 -29.62
N LEU A 197 -16.41 -60.05 -30.54
CA LEU A 197 -17.11 -60.51 -31.74
C LEU A 197 -16.17 -61.31 -32.66
N VAL A 198 -14.98 -60.79 -32.96
CA VAL A 198 -13.99 -61.48 -33.80
C VAL A 198 -13.52 -62.80 -33.16
N GLU A 199 -13.30 -62.81 -31.85
CA GLU A 199 -12.95 -64.04 -31.12
C GLU A 199 -14.10 -65.07 -31.14
N THR A 200 -15.36 -64.61 -31.03
CA THR A 200 -16.54 -65.48 -31.07
C THR A 200 -16.76 -66.07 -32.46
N ILE A 201 -16.57 -65.29 -33.52
CA ILE A 201 -16.69 -65.74 -34.91
C ILE A 201 -15.55 -66.70 -35.27
N SER A 202 -14.31 -66.37 -34.91
CA SER A 202 -13.13 -67.19 -35.24
C SER A 202 -13.16 -68.56 -34.56
N ASN A 203 -13.82 -68.67 -33.40
CA ASN A 203 -13.97 -69.92 -32.66
C ASN A 203 -15.37 -70.56 -32.80
N TYR A 204 -16.19 -70.12 -33.77
CA TYR A 204 -17.61 -70.55 -33.90
C TYR A 204 -17.78 -72.06 -34.16
N ASN A 205 -16.81 -72.69 -34.84
CA ASN A 205 -16.89 -74.11 -35.23
C ASN A 205 -16.36 -75.10 -34.16
N ASP A 206 -15.67 -74.64 -33.11
CA ASP A 206 -15.06 -75.50 -32.09
C ASP A 206 -15.98 -75.60 -30.84
N VAL A 207 -16.65 -76.74 -30.65
CA VAL A 207 -17.63 -76.97 -29.55
C VAL A 207 -16.93 -77.43 -28.26
N GLU A 208 -15.86 -76.75 -27.84
CA GLU A 208 -15.19 -77.05 -26.57
C GLU A 208 -15.68 -76.08 -25.47
N LEU A 209 -16.26 -76.60 -24.39
CA LEU A 209 -16.78 -75.81 -23.26
C LEU A 209 -15.73 -74.82 -22.71
N VAL A 210 -14.45 -75.23 -22.73
CA VAL A 210 -13.30 -74.45 -22.29
C VAL A 210 -13.16 -73.12 -23.06
N ARG A 211 -13.40 -73.11 -24.38
CA ARG A 211 -13.28 -71.90 -25.20
C ARG A 211 -14.40 -70.90 -24.94
N LYS A 212 -15.63 -71.37 -24.68
CA LYS A 212 -16.74 -70.49 -24.26
C LYS A 212 -16.46 -69.82 -22.92
N LEU A 213 -15.87 -70.55 -21.96
CA LEU A 213 -15.44 -69.96 -20.68
C LEU A 213 -14.30 -68.94 -20.86
N GLN A 214 -13.39 -69.13 -21.80
CA GLN A 214 -12.33 -68.16 -22.12
C GLN A 214 -12.86 -66.85 -22.72
N VAL A 215 -13.85 -66.91 -23.62
CA VAL A 215 -14.50 -65.69 -24.13
C VAL A 215 -15.24 -64.94 -23.01
N LEU A 216 -15.91 -65.68 -22.11
CA LEU A 216 -16.57 -65.08 -20.94
C LEU A 216 -15.58 -64.41 -19.98
N SER A 217 -14.42 -65.04 -19.72
CA SER A 217 -13.41 -64.46 -18.83
C SER A 217 -12.78 -63.19 -19.42
N LYS A 218 -12.48 -63.17 -20.73
CA LYS A 218 -12.04 -61.97 -21.46
C LYS A 218 -13.12 -60.87 -21.42
N GLY A 219 -14.39 -61.22 -21.56
CA GLY A 219 -15.51 -60.28 -21.43
C GLY A 219 -15.58 -59.63 -20.05
N LEU A 220 -15.47 -60.42 -18.98
CA LEU A 220 -15.41 -59.92 -17.60
C LEU A 220 -14.19 -59.01 -17.38
N LEU A 221 -13.04 -59.38 -17.93
CA LEU A 221 -11.80 -58.59 -17.86
C LEU A 221 -11.97 -57.22 -18.53
N TYR A 222 -12.58 -57.16 -19.71
CA TYR A 222 -12.79 -55.91 -20.44
C TYR A 222 -13.82 -55.00 -19.77
N VAL A 223 -14.87 -55.57 -19.15
CA VAL A 223 -15.80 -54.81 -18.30
C VAL A 223 -15.07 -54.23 -17.09
N GLY A 224 -14.21 -55.01 -16.45
CA GLY A 224 -13.34 -54.54 -15.36
C GLY A 224 -12.42 -53.40 -15.79
N MET A 225 -11.79 -53.51 -16.96
CA MET A 225 -10.89 -52.48 -17.47
C MET A 225 -11.64 -51.20 -17.87
N ASN A 226 -12.80 -51.31 -18.52
CA ASN A 226 -13.62 -50.13 -18.90
C ASN A 226 -14.14 -49.39 -17.65
N THR A 227 -14.55 -50.12 -16.61
CA THR A 227 -14.98 -49.49 -15.35
C THR A 227 -13.82 -48.83 -14.62
N ALA A 228 -12.65 -49.49 -14.54
CA ALA A 228 -11.44 -48.87 -13.98
C ALA A 228 -11.00 -47.63 -14.77
N GLY A 229 -11.00 -47.70 -16.10
CA GLY A 229 -10.66 -46.59 -16.99
C GLY A 229 -11.60 -45.39 -16.82
N LEU A 230 -12.92 -45.64 -16.72
CA LEU A 230 -13.93 -44.61 -16.45
C LEU A 230 -13.59 -43.84 -15.16
N PHE A 231 -13.33 -44.55 -14.07
CA PHE A 231 -13.01 -43.93 -12.78
C PHE A 231 -11.69 -43.16 -12.83
N ILE A 232 -10.65 -43.73 -13.45
CA ILE A 232 -9.35 -43.06 -13.58
C ILE A 232 -9.50 -41.76 -14.39
N HIS A 233 -10.21 -41.79 -15.52
CA HIS A 233 -10.45 -40.61 -16.34
C HIS A 233 -11.23 -39.53 -15.58
N TYR A 234 -12.31 -39.93 -14.92
CA TYR A 234 -13.15 -38.99 -14.15
C TYR A 234 -12.39 -38.33 -13.01
N LEU A 235 -11.64 -39.10 -12.22
CA LEU A 235 -10.85 -38.57 -11.10
C LEU A 235 -9.72 -37.66 -11.60
N SER A 236 -9.06 -38.02 -12.71
CA SER A 236 -8.01 -37.20 -13.31
C SER A 236 -8.53 -35.87 -13.83
N ASP A 237 -9.65 -35.86 -14.57
CA ASP A 237 -10.24 -34.61 -15.09
C ASP A 237 -10.74 -33.71 -13.96
N ARG A 238 -11.35 -34.27 -12.90
CA ARG A 238 -11.75 -33.51 -11.72
C ARG A 238 -10.54 -32.89 -11.01
N ALA A 239 -9.48 -33.67 -10.78
CA ALA A 239 -8.26 -33.17 -10.15
C ALA A 239 -7.59 -32.06 -10.96
N GLN A 240 -7.56 -32.18 -12.30
CA GLN A 240 -7.03 -31.14 -13.20
C GLN A 240 -7.86 -29.85 -13.15
N ARG A 241 -9.19 -29.96 -13.19
CA ARG A 241 -10.10 -28.80 -13.09
C ARG A 241 -9.97 -28.07 -11.76
N GLN A 242 -9.85 -28.82 -10.66
CA GLN A 242 -9.64 -28.25 -9.34
C GLN A 242 -8.27 -27.54 -9.24
N ALA A 243 -7.20 -28.20 -9.69
CA ALA A 243 -5.87 -27.62 -9.73
C ALA A 243 -5.83 -26.32 -10.57
N PHE A 244 -6.53 -26.29 -11.70
CA PHE A 244 -6.66 -25.11 -12.54
C PHE A 244 -7.41 -23.95 -11.83
N LEU A 245 -8.52 -24.23 -11.15
CA LEU A 245 -9.25 -23.22 -10.37
C LEU A 245 -8.40 -22.65 -9.22
N GLU A 246 -7.72 -23.51 -8.46
CA GLU A 246 -6.85 -23.09 -7.37
C GLU A 246 -5.70 -22.20 -7.88
N THR A 247 -5.10 -22.59 -9.01
CA THR A 247 -4.01 -21.82 -9.65
C THR A 247 -4.53 -20.46 -10.14
N ARG A 248 -5.71 -20.41 -10.75
CA ARG A 248 -6.34 -19.13 -11.15
C ARG A 248 -6.60 -18.23 -9.94
N ARG A 249 -7.22 -18.74 -8.87
CA ARG A 249 -7.51 -17.96 -7.65
C ARG A 249 -6.22 -17.42 -7.03
N CYS A 250 -5.16 -18.22 -7.02
CA CYS A 250 -3.85 -17.80 -6.54
C CYS A 250 -3.27 -16.66 -7.39
N ILE A 251 -3.29 -16.78 -8.72
CA ILE A 251 -2.81 -15.72 -9.64
C ILE A 251 -3.67 -14.46 -9.51
N GLU A 252 -5.00 -14.59 -9.45
CA GLU A 252 -5.92 -13.48 -9.29
C GLU A 252 -5.69 -12.75 -7.96
N GLY A 253 -5.49 -13.50 -6.88
CA GLY A 253 -5.09 -12.96 -5.57
C GLY A 253 -3.75 -12.24 -5.62
N ARG A 254 -2.74 -12.83 -6.27
CA ARG A 254 -1.41 -12.21 -6.41
C ARG A 254 -1.47 -10.89 -7.19
N VAL A 255 -2.14 -10.86 -8.34
CA VAL A 255 -2.28 -9.64 -9.16
C VAL A 255 -3.05 -8.56 -8.41
N ARG A 256 -4.03 -8.94 -7.58
CA ARG A 256 -4.75 -8.00 -6.72
C ARG A 256 -3.85 -7.41 -5.62
N LEU A 257 -3.14 -8.27 -4.89
CA LEU A 257 -2.19 -7.84 -3.85
C LEU A 257 -1.07 -6.97 -4.43
N GLU A 258 -0.53 -7.32 -5.60
CA GLU A 258 0.51 -6.53 -6.27
C GLU A 258 0.01 -5.13 -6.65
N LYS A 259 -1.24 -5.01 -7.12
CA LYS A 259 -1.87 -3.70 -7.39
C LYS A 259 -2.12 -2.89 -6.12
N GLU A 260 -2.59 -3.54 -5.05
CA GLU A 260 -2.79 -2.88 -3.75
C GLU A 260 -1.44 -2.40 -3.18
N ASN A 261 -0.41 -3.24 -3.24
CA ASN A 261 0.95 -2.92 -2.80
C ASN A 261 1.57 -1.77 -3.59
N GLN A 262 1.50 -1.79 -4.93
CA GLN A 262 1.98 -0.68 -5.76
C GLN A 262 1.26 0.64 -5.46
N ARG A 263 -0.02 0.59 -5.09
CA ARG A 263 -0.77 1.79 -4.68
C ARG A 263 -0.26 2.32 -3.35
N GLN A 264 -0.03 1.45 -2.38
CA GLN A 264 0.52 1.83 -1.07
C GLN A 264 1.96 2.35 -1.18
N GLU A 265 2.82 1.67 -1.93
CA GLU A 265 4.21 2.08 -2.17
C GLU A 265 4.27 3.47 -2.81
N ARG A 266 3.39 3.76 -3.78
CA ARG A 266 3.26 5.11 -4.36
C ARG A 266 2.86 6.16 -3.32
N LEU A 267 1.98 5.84 -2.38
CA LEU A 267 1.59 6.76 -1.31
C LEU A 267 2.77 7.04 -0.40
N VAL A 268 3.50 6.01 0.06
CA VAL A 268 4.70 6.19 0.90
C VAL A 268 5.77 7.03 0.19
N MET A 269 6.10 6.66 -1.05
CA MET A 269 7.09 7.35 -1.89
C MET A 269 6.67 8.76 -2.30
N SER A 270 5.41 9.12 -2.10
CA SER A 270 4.92 10.46 -2.35
C SER A 270 5.12 11.42 -1.18
N ILE A 271 5.16 10.92 0.05
CA ILE A 271 5.25 11.75 1.25
C ILE A 271 6.72 12.05 1.58
N LEU A 272 7.58 11.05 1.46
CA LEU A 272 9.03 11.20 1.64
C LEU A 272 9.74 11.11 0.28
N PRO A 273 10.68 12.02 -0.03
CA PRO A 273 11.52 11.89 -1.21
C PRO A 273 12.23 10.53 -1.21
N ARG A 274 12.32 9.91 -2.40
CA ARG A 274 12.85 8.56 -2.59
C ARG A 274 14.21 8.32 -1.94
N PHE A 275 15.10 9.32 -1.96
CA PHE A 275 16.43 9.18 -1.36
C PHE A 275 16.40 9.00 0.16
N VAL A 276 15.54 9.76 0.87
CA VAL A 276 15.35 9.62 2.32
C VAL A 276 14.58 8.34 2.65
N ALA A 277 13.52 8.04 1.88
CA ALA A 277 12.72 6.83 2.09
C ALA A 277 13.57 5.56 1.98
N LEU A 278 14.44 5.47 0.97
CA LEU A 278 15.34 4.32 0.79
C LEU A 278 16.34 4.16 1.95
N GLU A 279 16.86 5.28 2.47
CA GLU A 279 17.74 5.28 3.65
C GLU A 279 17.00 4.79 4.90
N MET A 280 15.81 5.32 5.16
CA MET A 280 14.97 4.91 6.30
C MET A 280 14.59 3.42 6.22
N ILE A 281 14.22 2.92 5.04
CA ILE A 281 13.85 1.51 4.84
C ILE A 281 15.08 0.61 5.06
N ALA A 282 16.24 0.97 4.51
CA ALA A 282 17.47 0.21 4.70
C ALA A 282 17.83 0.09 6.19
N ASP A 283 17.69 1.19 6.95
CA ASP A 283 17.97 1.23 8.38
C ASP A 283 16.97 0.43 9.22
N MET A 284 15.66 0.53 8.92
CA MET A 284 14.65 -0.27 9.62
C MET A 284 14.88 -1.77 9.40
N SER A 285 15.24 -2.18 8.19
CA SER A 285 15.55 -3.58 7.89
C SER A 285 16.82 -4.08 8.57
N ALA A 286 17.74 -3.18 8.94
CA ALA A 286 18.97 -3.51 9.66
C ALA A 286 18.78 -3.53 11.20
N MET A 287 17.84 -2.75 11.74
CA MET A 287 17.55 -2.68 13.18
C MET A 287 16.85 -3.93 13.74
N GLU A 288 16.30 -4.82 12.92
CA GLU A 288 15.81 -6.13 13.39
C GLU A 288 16.95 -7.02 13.94
N ASP A 289 18.22 -6.75 13.61
CA ASP A 289 19.38 -7.55 14.05
C ASP A 289 20.19 -6.92 15.22
N GLU A 290 20.01 -5.63 15.55
CA GLU A 290 20.78 -4.96 16.61
C GLU A 290 19.92 -4.51 17.80
N LEU A 291 19.91 -5.37 18.83
CA LEU A 291 19.25 -5.19 20.13
C LEU A 291 19.97 -4.17 21.04
N LEU A 292 20.32 -2.99 20.53
CA LEU A 292 20.99 -1.94 21.29
C LEU A 292 20.21 -0.63 21.25
N SER A 293 19.78 -0.24 22.45
CA SER A 293 19.21 1.05 22.83
C SER A 293 20.02 2.22 22.28
N GLN A 294 19.57 2.80 21.17
CA GLN A 294 20.08 4.08 20.72
C GLN A 294 19.68 5.13 21.76
N GLN A 295 20.67 5.81 22.36
CA GLN A 295 20.44 6.88 23.35
C GLN A 295 19.79 8.14 22.75
N PHE A 296 19.74 8.25 21.43
CA PHE A 296 19.15 9.34 20.66
C PHE A 296 18.38 8.77 19.47
N HIS A 297 17.27 9.41 19.12
CA HIS A 297 16.48 9.05 17.95
C HIS A 297 17.26 9.38 16.68
N LYS A 298 17.44 8.39 15.78
CA LYS A 298 18.16 8.57 14.51
C LYS A 298 17.46 9.64 13.66
N ILE A 299 18.26 10.56 13.13
CA ILE A 299 17.83 11.69 12.29
C ILE A 299 18.39 11.54 10.88
N TYR A 300 17.58 11.85 9.87
CA TYR A 300 17.94 11.78 8.45
C TYR A 300 18.07 13.20 7.91
N ILE A 301 19.30 13.72 7.82
CA ILE A 301 19.59 15.09 7.34
C ILE A 301 20.62 15.04 6.21
N HIS A 302 20.38 15.84 5.18
CA HIS A 302 21.25 16.06 4.02
C HIS A 302 21.44 17.56 3.78
N GLN A 303 22.66 17.98 3.43
CA GLN A 303 22.99 19.38 3.15
C GLN A 303 23.13 19.62 1.65
N TYR A 304 22.55 20.71 1.16
CA TYR A 304 22.65 21.16 -0.22
C TYR A 304 23.05 22.63 -0.27
N THR A 305 24.02 22.95 -1.14
CA THR A 305 24.43 24.32 -1.47
C THR A 305 23.92 24.70 -2.86
N ASP A 306 23.89 25.99 -3.17
CA ASP A 306 23.45 26.52 -4.46
C ASP A 306 22.02 26.07 -4.82
N VAL A 307 21.09 26.33 -3.90
CA VAL A 307 19.66 26.07 -4.07
C VAL A 307 18.88 27.37 -4.15
N SER A 308 17.68 27.32 -4.72
CA SER A 308 16.72 28.43 -4.66
C SER A 308 15.42 27.99 -4.04
N ILE A 309 14.92 28.80 -3.11
CA ILE A 309 13.73 28.55 -2.31
C ILE A 309 12.66 29.54 -2.76
N LEU A 310 11.46 29.02 -3.06
CA LEU A 310 10.30 29.79 -3.47
C LEU A 310 9.16 29.60 -2.48
N PHE A 311 8.65 30.70 -1.93
CA PHE A 311 7.41 30.77 -1.16
C PHE A 311 6.34 31.51 -1.96
N ALA A 312 5.14 30.96 -2.00
CA ALA A 312 4.03 31.50 -2.77
C ALA A 312 2.71 31.44 -1.97
N ASP A 313 2.19 32.59 -1.54
CA ASP A 313 0.99 32.71 -0.70
C ASP A 313 -0.20 33.31 -1.45
N ILE A 314 -1.41 32.79 -1.20
CA ILE A 314 -2.65 33.26 -1.82
C ILE A 314 -3.17 34.49 -1.07
N LYS A 315 -3.17 35.64 -1.73
CA LYS A 315 -3.73 36.88 -1.19
C LYS A 315 -5.23 36.72 -0.95
N GLY A 316 -5.64 36.87 0.31
CA GLY A 316 -7.06 36.96 0.70
C GLY A 316 -7.75 35.62 0.94
N PHE A 317 -7.01 34.50 0.91
CA PHE A 317 -7.56 33.16 1.09
C PHE A 317 -8.34 32.98 2.40
N THR A 318 -7.89 33.58 3.50
CA THR A 318 -8.63 33.54 4.78
C THR A 318 -10.06 34.08 4.66
N SER A 319 -10.33 35.06 3.77
CA SER A 319 -11.70 35.53 3.54
C SER A 319 -12.48 34.55 2.67
N LEU A 320 -11.82 33.95 1.68
CA LEU A 320 -12.38 32.95 0.79
C LEU A 320 -12.81 31.68 1.57
N SER A 321 -11.97 31.19 2.47
CA SER A 321 -12.23 30.00 3.28
C SER A 321 -13.41 30.16 4.24
N MET A 322 -13.80 31.39 4.58
CA MET A 322 -15.00 31.66 5.40
C MET A 322 -16.30 31.62 4.58
N THR A 323 -16.21 31.85 3.27
CA THR A 323 -17.39 31.96 2.39
C THR A 323 -17.72 30.67 1.65
N MET A 324 -16.76 29.74 1.53
CA MET A 324 -16.90 28.49 0.79
C MET A 324 -17.25 27.32 1.70
N SER A 325 -17.95 26.31 1.17
CA SER A 325 -18.10 25.04 1.88
C SER A 325 -16.77 24.29 1.95
N ALA A 326 -16.63 23.38 2.94
CA ALA A 326 -15.43 22.56 3.11
C ALA A 326 -15.04 21.79 1.82
N GLN A 327 -16.03 21.23 1.12
CA GLN A 327 -15.81 20.46 -0.09
C GLN A 327 -15.36 21.35 -1.26
N GLU A 328 -15.98 22.52 -1.45
CA GLU A 328 -15.58 23.46 -2.50
C GLU A 328 -14.19 24.04 -2.25
N LEU A 329 -13.86 24.34 -0.99
CA LEU A 329 -12.53 24.83 -0.59
C LEU A 329 -11.45 23.80 -0.93
N VAL A 330 -11.61 22.55 -0.47
CA VAL A 330 -10.65 21.48 -0.73
C VAL A 330 -10.55 21.18 -2.23
N ARG A 331 -11.67 21.18 -2.96
CA ARG A 331 -11.67 20.99 -4.42
C ARG A 331 -10.90 22.10 -5.14
N THR A 332 -11.11 23.36 -4.76
CA THR A 332 -10.45 24.52 -5.37
C THR A 332 -8.95 24.51 -5.08
N LEU A 333 -8.56 24.22 -3.83
CA LEU A 333 -7.16 24.08 -3.45
C LEU A 333 -6.48 22.92 -4.18
N ASN A 334 -7.15 21.76 -4.28
CA ASN A 334 -6.58 20.59 -4.93
C ASN A 334 -6.43 20.80 -6.46
N GLU A 335 -7.34 21.54 -7.09
CA GLU A 335 -7.21 21.94 -8.50
C GLU A 335 -6.03 22.92 -8.69
N LEU A 336 -5.93 23.95 -7.85
CA LEU A 336 -4.86 24.94 -7.94
C LEU A 336 -3.48 24.33 -7.66
N PHE A 337 -3.33 23.67 -6.51
CA PHE A 337 -2.08 23.04 -6.11
C PHE A 337 -1.74 21.83 -6.98
N GLY A 338 -2.72 21.12 -7.54
CA GLY A 338 -2.48 20.09 -8.55
C GLY A 338 -1.96 20.64 -9.89
N ARG A 339 -2.22 21.91 -10.21
CA ARG A 339 -1.55 22.60 -11.33
C ARG A 339 -0.15 23.06 -10.94
N PHE A 340 0.05 23.56 -9.72
CA PHE A 340 1.39 23.94 -9.24
C PHE A 340 2.32 22.75 -9.10
N ASP A 341 1.83 21.58 -8.69
CA ASP A 341 2.62 20.35 -8.63
C ASP A 341 3.16 19.95 -10.01
N ARG A 342 2.36 20.15 -11.07
CA ARG A 342 2.81 19.95 -12.46
C ARG A 342 3.86 20.97 -12.88
N LEU A 343 3.64 22.26 -12.58
CA LEU A 343 4.64 23.30 -12.83
C LEU A 343 5.96 23.04 -12.09
N ALA A 344 5.88 22.55 -10.85
CA ALA A 344 7.05 22.22 -10.06
C ALA A 344 7.86 21.11 -10.73
N GLU A 345 7.19 20.06 -11.23
CA GLU A 345 7.83 18.99 -11.99
C GLU A 345 8.46 19.50 -13.31
N ASP A 346 7.72 20.31 -14.08
CA ASP A 346 8.16 20.86 -15.37
C ASP A 346 9.39 21.79 -15.22
N HIS A 347 9.47 22.53 -14.11
CA HIS A 347 10.56 23.47 -13.81
C HIS A 347 11.65 22.88 -12.91
N HIS A 348 11.67 21.56 -12.66
CA HIS A 348 12.66 20.91 -11.78
C HIS A 348 12.75 21.54 -10.37
N CYS A 349 11.58 21.88 -9.82
CA CYS A 349 11.40 22.35 -8.46
C CYS A 349 10.77 21.23 -7.62
N MET A 350 11.39 20.89 -6.50
CA MET A 350 10.80 19.98 -5.54
C MET A 350 9.83 20.72 -4.63
N ARG A 351 8.55 20.38 -4.69
CA ARG A 351 7.60 20.78 -3.64
C ARG A 351 8.02 20.16 -2.31
N ILE A 352 8.19 21.01 -1.31
CA ILE A 352 8.47 20.57 0.06
C ILE A 352 7.15 20.36 0.79
N LYS A 353 6.35 21.41 0.99
CA LYS A 353 5.09 21.31 1.74
C LYS A 353 4.14 22.47 1.47
N ILE A 354 2.89 22.27 1.90
CA ILE A 354 1.85 23.29 1.89
C ILE A 354 1.59 23.74 3.33
N LEU A 355 1.67 25.04 3.57
CA LEU A 355 1.47 25.67 4.87
C LEU A 355 0.22 26.55 4.80
N GLY A 356 -0.96 25.96 5.04
CA GLY A 356 -2.22 26.68 4.89
C GLY A 356 -2.50 26.99 3.42
N ASP A 357 -2.41 28.26 3.06
CA ASP A 357 -2.54 28.85 1.73
C ASP A 357 -1.20 29.05 1.00
N CYS A 358 -0.09 28.84 1.69
CA CYS A 358 1.24 29.00 1.12
C CYS A 358 1.75 27.69 0.52
N TYR A 359 2.15 27.76 -0.75
CA TYR A 359 2.89 26.72 -1.48
C TYR A 359 4.38 27.04 -1.42
N TYR A 360 5.22 26.10 -0.99
CA TYR A 360 6.67 26.31 -1.03
C TYR A 360 7.44 25.13 -1.63
N CYS A 361 8.47 25.47 -2.40
CA CYS A 361 9.29 24.52 -3.15
C CYS A 361 10.74 24.99 -3.23
N VAL A 362 11.63 24.07 -3.55
CA VAL A 362 13.08 24.30 -3.66
C VAL A 362 13.59 23.70 -4.97
N SER A 363 14.42 24.44 -5.70
CA SER A 363 15.20 23.93 -6.83
C SER A 363 16.64 23.66 -6.40
N GLY A 364 17.23 22.58 -6.93
CA GLY A 364 18.56 22.08 -6.53
C GLY A 364 18.55 20.99 -5.45
N VAL A 365 17.37 20.48 -5.09
CA VAL A 365 17.18 19.32 -4.17
C VAL A 365 16.27 18.29 -4.85
N PRO A 366 16.63 16.99 -4.88
CA PRO A 366 17.82 16.37 -4.31
C PRO A 366 19.00 16.33 -5.29
N GLU A 367 18.77 16.69 -6.54
CA GLU A 367 19.80 16.75 -7.56
C GLU A 367 20.25 18.20 -7.69
N PRO A 368 21.55 18.51 -7.48
CA PRO A 368 22.07 19.86 -7.65
C PRO A 368 21.81 20.37 -9.07
N GLU A 369 21.19 21.54 -9.18
CA GLU A 369 20.81 22.16 -10.45
C GLU A 369 21.56 23.47 -10.62
N ARG A 370 22.30 23.66 -11.72
CA ARG A 370 23.09 24.87 -11.95
C ARG A 370 22.20 26.08 -12.23
N ALA A 371 21.04 25.87 -12.82
CA ALA A 371 20.07 26.92 -13.14
C ALA A 371 18.98 27.08 -12.06
N HIS A 372 19.23 26.65 -10.82
CA HIS A 372 18.25 26.61 -9.73
C HIS A 372 17.44 27.92 -9.57
N ALA A 373 18.10 29.08 -9.61
CA ALA A 373 17.45 30.39 -9.50
C ALA A 373 16.53 30.69 -10.69
N ARG A 374 16.94 30.31 -11.90
CA ARG A 374 16.14 30.47 -13.12
C ARG A 374 14.90 29.58 -13.08
N CYS A 375 15.05 28.34 -12.66
CA CYS A 375 13.96 27.38 -12.50
C CYS A 375 12.88 27.93 -11.55
N CYS A 376 13.25 28.43 -10.37
CA CYS A 376 12.29 29.04 -9.45
C CYS A 376 11.62 30.29 -10.03
N VAL A 377 12.36 31.15 -10.74
CA VAL A 377 11.77 32.36 -11.35
C VAL A 377 10.75 32.01 -12.44
N GLU A 378 11.09 31.10 -13.36
CA GLU A 378 10.17 30.67 -14.43
C GLU A 378 8.94 29.99 -13.83
N MET A 379 9.12 29.12 -12.82
CA MET A 379 8.01 28.55 -12.07
C MET A 379 7.11 29.64 -11.46
N GLY A 380 7.70 30.65 -10.80
CA GLY A 380 6.94 31.75 -10.21
C GLY A 380 6.13 32.54 -11.24
N LEU A 381 6.68 32.75 -12.45
CA LEU A 381 5.97 33.41 -13.55
C LEU A 381 4.77 32.58 -14.00
N ASP A 382 4.93 31.27 -14.14
CA ASP A 382 3.85 30.36 -14.54
C ASP A 382 2.80 30.18 -13.45
N MET A 383 3.18 30.23 -12.17
CA MET A 383 2.23 30.28 -11.05
C MET A 383 1.35 31.53 -11.12
N ILE A 384 1.93 32.70 -11.41
CA ILE A 384 1.19 33.96 -11.61
C ILE A 384 0.24 33.86 -12.82
N ASN A 385 0.67 33.25 -13.92
CA ASN A 385 -0.19 33.03 -15.08
C ASN A 385 -1.34 32.05 -14.78
N THR A 386 -1.04 30.98 -14.05
CA THR A 386 -2.00 29.95 -13.66
C THR A 386 -3.07 30.52 -12.72
N ILE A 387 -2.69 31.30 -11.70
CA ILE A 387 -3.67 31.88 -10.79
C ILE A 387 -4.56 32.92 -11.49
N ARG A 388 -4.03 33.67 -12.47
CA ARG A 388 -4.84 34.56 -13.32
C ARG A 388 -5.87 33.80 -14.15
N PHE A 389 -5.51 32.61 -14.64
CA PHE A 389 -6.45 31.74 -15.35
C PHE A 389 -7.52 31.19 -14.41
N VAL A 390 -7.14 30.66 -13.25
CA VAL A 390 -8.08 30.15 -12.23
C VAL A 390 -9.02 31.25 -11.73
N ARG A 391 -8.53 32.50 -11.56
CA ARG A 391 -9.34 33.68 -11.25
C ARG A 391 -10.48 33.89 -12.25
N LYS A 392 -10.22 33.68 -13.55
CA LYS A 392 -11.23 33.82 -14.62
C LYS A 392 -12.26 32.69 -14.61
N GLU A 393 -11.85 31.46 -14.32
CA GLU A 393 -12.77 30.31 -14.27
C GLU A 393 -13.65 30.29 -13.02
N MET A 394 -13.08 30.60 -11.86
CA MET A 394 -13.74 30.44 -10.55
C MET A 394 -14.48 31.69 -10.08
N ASN A 395 -14.39 32.81 -10.81
CA ASN A 395 -15.02 34.10 -10.49
C ASN A 395 -14.73 34.64 -9.07
N HIS A 396 -13.60 34.25 -8.48
CA HIS A 396 -13.10 34.75 -7.21
C HIS A 396 -11.85 35.60 -7.45
N ASP A 397 -11.77 36.80 -6.88
CA ASP A 397 -10.60 37.69 -7.01
C ASP A 397 -9.42 37.21 -6.15
N VAL A 398 -8.71 36.20 -6.65
CA VAL A 398 -7.53 35.60 -5.99
C VAL A 398 -6.23 36.00 -6.68
N ASP A 399 -5.25 36.40 -5.89
CA ASP A 399 -3.89 36.77 -6.34
C ASP A 399 -2.84 36.07 -5.49
N MET A 400 -1.57 36.19 -5.87
CA MET A 400 -0.48 35.51 -5.18
C MET A 400 0.72 36.43 -4.95
N ARG A 401 1.36 36.29 -3.79
CA ARG A 401 2.67 36.89 -3.50
C ARG A 401 3.72 35.80 -3.62
N ILE A 402 4.84 36.11 -4.26
CA ILE A 402 5.93 35.14 -4.45
C ILE A 402 7.25 35.76 -3.97
N GLY A 403 7.93 35.07 -3.06
CA GLY A 403 9.26 35.40 -2.56
C GLY A 403 10.28 34.32 -2.95
N ILE A 404 11.43 34.72 -3.50
CA ILE A 404 12.50 33.80 -3.92
C ILE A 404 13.86 34.22 -3.34
N HIS A 405 14.51 33.30 -2.63
CA HIS A 405 15.87 33.46 -2.13
C HIS A 405 16.77 32.33 -2.62
N SER A 406 18.07 32.58 -2.77
CA SER A 406 19.06 31.59 -3.19
C SER A 406 20.18 31.51 -2.17
N GLY A 407 20.56 30.28 -1.81
CA GLY A 407 21.49 30.02 -0.70
C GLY A 407 21.73 28.52 -0.50
N SER A 408 21.78 28.09 0.75
CA SER A 408 22.00 26.71 1.17
C SER A 408 20.87 26.22 2.07
N VAL A 409 20.66 24.91 2.11
CA VAL A 409 19.63 24.28 2.97
C VAL A 409 20.12 22.98 3.57
N LEU A 410 19.72 22.73 4.81
CA LEU A 410 19.64 21.39 5.37
C LEU A 410 18.24 20.86 5.12
N CYS A 411 18.11 19.61 4.69
CA CYS A 411 16.82 18.97 4.45
C CYS A 411 16.76 17.59 5.08
N GLY A 412 15.58 17.15 5.47
CA GLY A 412 15.46 15.91 6.25
C GLY A 412 14.09 15.68 6.85
N VAL A 413 14.03 14.72 7.76
CA VAL A 413 12.80 14.35 8.50
C VAL A 413 13.05 14.49 10.00
N LEU A 414 12.09 15.06 10.72
CA LEU A 414 12.10 15.24 12.18
C LEU A 414 10.90 14.55 12.84
N GLY A 415 11.11 14.08 14.06
CA GLY A 415 10.10 13.50 14.94
C GLY A 415 9.80 12.03 14.67
N LEU A 416 8.95 11.45 15.52
CA LEU A 416 8.57 10.04 15.47
C LEU A 416 7.22 9.85 14.80
N GLN A 417 6.33 10.84 14.92
CA GLN A 417 4.99 10.83 14.34
C GLN A 417 4.82 11.88 13.25
N LYS A 418 3.98 11.60 12.24
CA LYS A 418 3.67 12.52 11.13
C LYS A 418 4.92 12.96 10.38
N TRP A 419 5.73 11.98 9.95
CA TRP A 419 6.96 12.26 9.18
C TRP A 419 6.67 13.13 7.98
N GLN A 420 7.38 14.25 7.93
CA GLN A 420 7.32 15.21 6.85
C GLN A 420 8.75 15.59 6.49
N PHE A 421 9.04 15.54 5.20
CA PHE A 421 10.29 16.10 4.69
C PHE A 421 10.21 17.62 4.74
N ASP A 422 11.23 18.25 5.32
CA ASP A 422 11.29 19.71 5.46
C ASP A 422 12.71 20.22 5.22
N VAL A 423 12.84 21.54 5.11
CA VAL A 423 14.10 22.26 4.89
C VAL A 423 14.31 23.31 5.98
N TRP A 424 15.56 23.43 6.45
CA TRP A 424 15.99 24.37 7.48
C TRP A 424 17.25 25.10 7.02
N SER A 425 17.22 26.42 7.11
CA SER A 425 18.37 27.32 7.03
C SER A 425 17.89 28.75 7.28
N TRP A 426 18.79 29.64 7.68
CA TRP A 426 18.60 31.08 7.60
C TRP A 426 18.07 31.54 6.22
N ASP A 427 18.52 30.91 5.14
CA ASP A 427 18.15 31.25 3.77
C ASP A 427 16.65 30.97 3.48
N VAL A 428 16.06 29.98 4.16
CA VAL A 428 14.62 29.66 4.09
C VAL A 428 13.80 30.75 4.76
N ASP A 429 14.26 31.26 5.91
CA ASP A 429 13.60 32.35 6.62
C ASP A 429 13.61 33.64 5.80
N ILE A 430 14.70 33.94 5.06
CA ILE A 430 14.73 35.07 4.15
C ILE A 430 13.67 34.93 3.04
N ALA A 431 13.57 33.75 2.41
CA ALA A 431 12.57 33.50 1.35
C ALA A 431 11.13 33.73 1.85
N ASN A 432 10.82 33.21 3.04
CA ASN A 432 9.54 33.40 3.71
C ASN A 432 9.25 34.90 3.97
N MET A 433 10.25 35.65 4.44
CA MET A 433 10.09 37.08 4.71
C MET A 433 9.99 37.93 3.42
N LEU A 434 10.58 37.48 2.32
CA LEU A 434 10.41 38.08 1.00
C LEU A 434 8.98 37.89 0.47
N GLU A 435 8.38 36.72 0.65
CA GLU A 435 6.97 36.51 0.32
C GLU A 435 6.08 37.46 1.15
N ALA A 436 6.27 37.47 2.47
CA ALA A 436 5.44 38.27 3.37
C ALA A 436 5.54 39.78 3.09
N GLY A 437 6.72 40.25 2.63
CA GLY A 437 6.97 41.61 2.17
C GLY A 437 6.68 41.86 0.68
N GLY A 438 6.25 40.83 -0.04
CA GLY A 438 6.05 40.80 -1.48
C GLY A 438 4.79 41.50 -1.94
N LEU A 439 4.79 41.89 -3.22
CA LEU A 439 3.64 42.52 -3.87
C LEU A 439 2.84 41.46 -4.65
N PRO A 440 1.49 41.46 -4.56
CA PRO A 440 0.67 40.53 -5.32
C PRO A 440 0.91 40.62 -6.83
N GLY A 441 0.99 39.46 -7.49
CA GLY A 441 1.22 39.34 -8.93
C GLY A 441 2.64 39.67 -9.39
N ARG A 442 3.59 39.82 -8.45
CA ARG A 442 5.01 40.12 -8.72
C ARG A 442 5.90 39.11 -7.97
N ILE A 443 7.08 38.85 -8.54
CA ILE A 443 8.10 37.99 -7.93
C ILE A 443 9.11 38.86 -7.21
N HIS A 444 9.24 38.68 -5.90
CA HIS A 444 10.15 39.40 -5.02
C HIS A 444 11.40 38.56 -4.75
N ILE A 445 12.57 39.07 -5.12
CA ILE A 445 13.84 38.35 -5.01
C ILE A 445 14.85 39.09 -4.12
N SER A 446 15.79 38.35 -3.53
CA SER A 446 16.97 38.90 -2.85
C SER A 446 18.09 39.27 -3.83
N GLN A 447 19.08 40.02 -3.34
CA GLN A 447 20.35 40.23 -4.04
C GLN A 447 21.04 38.91 -4.41
N ALA A 448 21.09 37.93 -3.50
CA ALA A 448 21.70 36.63 -3.77
C ALA A 448 21.06 35.93 -4.98
N THR A 449 19.72 35.91 -5.07
CA THR A 449 19.02 35.37 -6.23
C THR A 449 19.33 36.17 -7.50
N LYS A 450 19.39 37.50 -7.42
CA LYS A 450 19.73 38.36 -8.57
C LYS A 450 21.12 38.06 -9.12
N ASP A 451 22.10 37.81 -8.25
CA ASP A 451 23.46 37.45 -8.64
C ASP A 451 23.48 36.09 -9.36
N CYS A 452 22.74 35.09 -8.85
CA CYS A 452 22.58 33.79 -9.50
C CYS A 452 21.90 33.86 -10.88
N LEU A 453 21.04 34.86 -11.12
CA LEU A 453 20.32 35.03 -12.39
C LEU A 453 21.18 35.68 -13.49
N GLY A 454 22.37 36.20 -13.18
CA GLY A 454 23.32 36.71 -14.18
C GLY A 454 22.78 37.85 -15.07
N GLY A 455 21.80 38.62 -14.61
CA GLY A 455 21.21 39.75 -15.34
C GLY A 455 20.29 39.37 -16.52
N ILE A 456 19.83 38.12 -16.59
CA ILE A 456 18.94 37.63 -17.66
C ILE A 456 17.54 38.28 -17.60
N TYR A 457 17.10 38.66 -16.41
CA TYR A 457 15.79 39.30 -16.18
C TYR A 457 15.98 40.78 -15.85
N GLU A 458 15.08 41.61 -16.39
CA GLU A 458 14.98 43.00 -15.94
C GLU A 458 14.42 43.03 -14.51
N THR A 459 15.07 43.79 -13.63
CA THR A 459 14.69 43.90 -12.22
C THR A 459 14.55 45.36 -11.81
N GLU A 460 13.52 45.67 -11.02
CA GLU A 460 13.34 46.96 -10.34
C GLU A 460 13.63 46.85 -8.83
N GLU A 461 13.83 47.98 -8.16
CA GLU A 461 14.01 47.97 -6.70
C GLU A 461 12.75 47.48 -5.98
N GLY A 462 12.92 46.53 -5.06
CA GLY A 462 11.81 45.93 -4.34
C GLY A 462 11.35 46.75 -3.13
N CYS A 463 12.19 47.62 -2.56
CA CYS A 463 11.93 48.37 -1.32
C CYS A 463 11.37 47.50 -0.16
N GLY A 464 11.82 46.24 -0.04
CA GLY A 464 11.29 45.29 0.95
C GLY A 464 11.50 45.73 2.40
N CYS A 465 12.53 46.53 2.68
CA CYS A 465 12.84 47.09 4.00
C CYS A 465 11.76 48.04 4.55
N GLU A 466 10.92 48.62 3.70
CA GLU A 466 9.81 49.47 4.14
C GLU A 466 8.60 48.64 4.59
N ARG A 467 8.45 47.43 4.04
CA ARG A 467 7.25 46.58 4.21
C ARG A 467 7.43 45.44 5.20
N ASN A 468 8.68 45.03 5.47
CA ASN A 468 8.97 43.96 6.42
C ASN A 468 10.11 44.36 7.38
N GLU A 469 9.83 44.28 8.69
CA GLU A 469 10.78 44.65 9.75
C GLU A 469 12.02 43.77 9.78
N PHE A 470 11.90 42.47 9.48
CA PHE A 470 13.01 41.54 9.43
C PHE A 470 13.99 41.89 8.31
N LEU A 471 13.48 42.16 7.11
CA LEU A 471 14.31 42.56 5.96
C LEU A 471 15.07 43.87 6.25
N ARG A 472 14.42 44.80 6.96
CA ARG A 472 15.03 46.06 7.42
C ARG A 472 16.12 45.84 8.46
N LYS A 473 15.86 45.02 9.48
CA LYS A 473 16.80 44.72 10.58
C LYS A 473 18.09 44.10 10.05
N HIS A 474 17.98 43.19 9.11
CA HIS A 474 19.12 42.47 8.54
C HIS A 474 19.69 43.13 7.27
N LYS A 475 19.19 44.32 6.88
CA LYS A 475 19.66 45.11 5.72
C LYS A 475 19.72 44.29 4.42
N ILE A 476 18.69 43.48 4.18
CA ILE A 476 18.62 42.63 2.99
C ILE A 476 18.19 43.50 1.80
N GLU A 477 19.03 43.55 0.77
CA GLU A 477 18.72 44.20 -0.51
C GLU A 477 17.78 43.33 -1.34
N THR A 478 16.75 43.95 -1.92
CA THR A 478 15.65 43.21 -2.57
C THR A 478 15.19 43.86 -3.86
N TYR A 479 14.70 43.03 -4.80
CA TYR A 479 14.31 43.43 -6.15
C TYR A 479 13.00 42.77 -6.57
N LEU A 480 12.31 43.35 -7.56
CA LEU A 480 11.15 42.73 -8.20
C LEU A 480 11.47 42.42 -9.66
N ILE A 481 11.06 41.25 -10.14
CA ILE A 481 11.24 40.88 -11.56
C ILE A 481 10.20 41.62 -12.42
N CYS A 482 10.67 42.19 -13.53
CA CYS A 482 9.85 42.83 -14.56
C CYS A 482 9.36 41.78 -15.56
N HIS A 483 8.07 41.83 -15.88
CA HIS A 483 7.40 40.77 -16.64
C HIS A 483 7.73 40.87 -18.13
N THR A 484 8.38 39.85 -18.71
CA THR A 484 8.37 39.63 -20.16
C THR A 484 7.53 38.38 -20.47
N PRO A 485 6.48 38.48 -21.30
CA PRO A 485 5.74 37.31 -21.73
C PRO A 485 6.61 36.46 -22.68
N LYS A 486 6.61 35.14 -22.49
CA LYS A 486 7.11 34.17 -23.47
C LYS A 486 5.93 33.51 -24.17
N GLU A 487 6.07 33.32 -25.49
CA GLU A 487 5.14 32.58 -26.34
C GLU A 487 5.31 31.07 -26.14
N ASP A 488 4.17 30.36 -26.19
CA ASP A 488 4.02 28.93 -25.92
C ASP A 488 4.73 28.03 -26.95
N VAL A 489 5.33 26.93 -26.50
CA VAL A 489 5.79 25.80 -27.34
C VAL A 489 5.11 24.51 -26.88
N GLU A 490 4.45 23.81 -27.81
CA GLU A 490 3.72 22.55 -27.58
C GLU A 490 4.62 21.35 -27.20
N PRO A 491 4.15 20.39 -26.37
CA PRO A 491 4.90 19.19 -26.05
C PRO A 491 4.70 18.06 -27.09
N PRO A 492 5.71 17.17 -27.31
CA PRO A 492 5.57 16.02 -28.19
C PRO A 492 4.90 14.80 -27.51
N LYS A 493 4.09 14.07 -28.27
CA LYS A 493 3.49 12.76 -27.90
C LYS A 493 4.48 11.61 -28.12
N VAL A 494 4.57 10.67 -27.18
CA VAL A 494 5.23 9.36 -27.38
C VAL A 494 4.21 8.23 -27.27
N ARG A 495 4.29 7.27 -28.19
CA ARG A 495 3.40 6.12 -28.36
C ARG A 495 4.13 4.81 -27.95
N SER A 496 3.33 3.89 -27.41
CA SER A 496 3.62 2.54 -26.92
C SER A 496 4.50 1.61 -27.77
N SER A 497 5.13 0.64 -27.12
CA SER A 497 5.27 -0.72 -27.67
C SER A 497 5.31 -1.80 -26.58
N LEU A 498 4.31 -2.69 -26.63
CA LEU A 498 4.33 -4.06 -26.09
C LEU A 498 5.38 -4.91 -26.85
N PHE A 499 5.80 -6.06 -26.27
CA PHE A 499 5.89 -7.41 -26.89
C PHE A 499 6.73 -8.39 -25.99
N PRO A 500 6.62 -9.74 -26.14
CA PRO A 500 6.09 -10.61 -25.06
C PRO A 500 6.88 -11.90 -24.74
N GLN A 501 6.25 -12.77 -23.92
CA GLN A 501 6.33 -14.27 -23.82
C GLN A 501 7.46 -14.92 -22.99
N LEU A 502 7.36 -16.17 -22.52
CA LEU A 502 6.40 -16.97 -21.70
C LEU A 502 7.08 -18.35 -21.43
N GLU A 503 6.91 -18.88 -20.22
CA GLU A 503 6.87 -20.30 -19.79
C GLU A 503 8.08 -21.26 -19.86
N THR A 504 8.21 -22.01 -18.75
CA THR A 504 8.24 -23.48 -18.76
C THR A 504 7.32 -23.98 -17.63
N THR A 505 6.58 -25.08 -17.81
CA THR A 505 5.51 -25.50 -16.87
C THR A 505 5.46 -27.01 -16.70
N ALA A 506 5.65 -27.47 -15.44
CA ALA A 506 5.13 -28.71 -14.84
C ALA A 506 5.74 -28.91 -13.45
N ARG A 507 7.08 -28.89 -13.32
CA ARG A 507 7.76 -28.74 -12.01
C ARG A 507 7.58 -27.33 -11.43
N LEU A 508 7.44 -26.37 -12.34
CA LEU A 508 7.13 -24.98 -12.07
C LEU A 508 5.72 -24.79 -11.49
N ASP A 509 4.74 -25.68 -11.68
CA ASP A 509 3.40 -25.47 -11.09
C ASP A 509 3.37 -25.73 -9.58
N PHE A 510 4.06 -26.77 -9.09
CA PHE A 510 4.22 -26.99 -7.64
C PHE A 510 5.12 -25.93 -7.00
N LEU A 511 6.25 -25.62 -7.64
CA LEU A 511 7.15 -24.58 -7.18
C LEU A 511 6.48 -23.20 -7.22
N TRP A 512 5.68 -22.88 -8.24
CA TRP A 512 4.90 -21.64 -8.31
C TRP A 512 3.78 -21.61 -7.29
N ARG A 513 3.16 -22.74 -6.92
CA ARG A 513 2.18 -22.74 -5.82
C ARG A 513 2.82 -22.49 -4.46
N LEU A 514 4.03 -23.01 -4.22
CA LEU A 514 4.77 -22.74 -2.99
C LEU A 514 5.32 -21.32 -2.99
N GLN A 515 5.92 -20.90 -4.10
CA GLN A 515 6.44 -19.56 -4.34
C GLN A 515 5.34 -18.51 -4.27
N ALA A 516 4.19 -18.71 -4.92
CA ALA A 516 3.08 -17.76 -4.88
C ALA A 516 2.44 -17.71 -3.49
N ARG A 517 2.40 -18.81 -2.73
CA ARG A 517 1.98 -18.76 -1.32
C ARG A 517 2.96 -17.95 -0.46
N LYS A 518 4.26 -18.13 -0.67
CA LYS A 518 5.29 -17.34 -0.01
C LYS A 518 5.19 -15.87 -0.41
N GLU A 519 5.14 -15.56 -1.71
CA GLU A 519 4.95 -14.20 -2.23
C GLU A 519 3.67 -13.54 -1.72
N VAL A 520 2.58 -14.29 -1.54
CA VAL A 520 1.34 -13.75 -0.93
C VAL A 520 1.55 -13.42 0.55
N GLU A 521 2.31 -14.22 1.28
CA GLU A 521 2.64 -13.93 2.69
C GLU A 521 3.60 -12.73 2.80
N ASP A 522 4.68 -12.74 2.02
CA ASP A 522 5.62 -11.61 1.91
C ASP A 522 4.87 -10.31 1.51
N MET A 523 3.88 -10.39 0.61
CA MET A 523 3.03 -9.25 0.24
C MET A 523 2.07 -8.80 1.34
N LYS A 524 1.65 -9.67 2.25
CA LYS A 524 0.85 -9.27 3.42
C LYS A 524 1.71 -8.56 4.45
N GLU A 525 2.89 -9.08 4.75
CA GLU A 525 3.84 -8.42 5.66
C GLU A 525 4.17 -7.02 5.13
N LEU A 526 4.46 -6.91 3.83
CA LEU A 526 4.70 -5.62 3.18
C LEU A 526 3.47 -4.70 3.23
N ARG A 527 2.26 -5.25 3.09
CA ARG A 527 1.01 -4.50 3.24
C ARG A 527 0.82 -3.99 4.67
N GLU A 528 1.05 -4.80 5.69
CA GLU A 528 0.93 -4.40 7.10
C GLU A 528 1.95 -3.29 7.42
N HIS A 529 3.18 -3.43 6.93
CA HIS A 529 4.20 -2.40 7.04
C HIS A 529 3.76 -1.09 6.35
N ASN A 530 3.24 -1.17 5.12
CA ASN A 530 2.72 -0.01 4.40
C ASN A 530 1.50 0.64 5.07
N GLU A 531 0.60 -0.16 5.66
CA GLU A 531 -0.54 0.36 6.43
C GLU A 531 -0.05 1.11 7.67
N CYS A 532 0.95 0.59 8.40
CA CYS A 532 1.58 1.29 9.52
C CYS A 532 2.17 2.64 9.09
N LEU A 533 2.89 2.69 7.97
CA LEU A 533 3.42 3.93 7.40
C LEU A 533 2.29 4.92 7.05
N LEU A 534 1.17 4.44 6.50
CA LEU A 534 0.02 5.30 6.19
C LEU A 534 -0.58 5.92 7.45
N TYR A 535 -0.75 5.15 8.53
CA TYR A 535 -1.22 5.66 9.82
C TYR A 535 -0.24 6.62 10.48
N ASN A 536 1.05 6.47 10.21
CA ASN A 536 2.04 7.43 10.67
C ASN A 536 1.92 8.78 9.94
N ILE A 537 1.31 8.83 8.75
CA ILE A 537 1.23 10.06 7.94
C ILE A 537 -0.14 10.73 8.05
N LEU A 538 -1.22 9.94 7.98
CA LEU A 538 -2.60 10.42 8.02
C LEU A 538 -3.27 10.06 9.34
N PRO A 539 -4.18 10.88 9.88
CA PRO A 539 -5.00 10.48 11.02
C PRO A 539 -5.75 9.18 10.75
N SER A 540 -6.00 8.38 11.78
CA SER A 540 -6.58 7.03 11.63
C SER A 540 -7.89 6.98 10.83
N HIS A 541 -8.81 7.89 11.13
CA HIS A 541 -10.10 8.00 10.43
C HIS A 541 -9.94 8.44 8.95
N VAL A 542 -8.91 9.24 8.66
CA VAL A 542 -8.58 9.66 7.28
C VAL A 542 -7.92 8.51 6.52
N ALA A 543 -6.97 7.81 7.14
CA ALA A 543 -6.31 6.65 6.55
C ALA A 543 -7.31 5.54 6.19
N GLN A 544 -8.27 5.25 7.08
CA GLN A 544 -9.37 4.32 6.82
C GLN A 544 -10.18 4.73 5.59
N HIS A 545 -10.49 6.02 5.44
CA HIS A 545 -11.18 6.53 4.24
C HIS A 545 -10.40 6.24 2.93
N PHE A 546 -9.07 6.22 2.95
CA PHE A 546 -8.26 5.84 1.79
C PHE A 546 -8.11 4.32 1.60
N LEU A 547 -8.10 3.55 2.69
CA LEU A 547 -7.95 2.08 2.69
C LEU A 547 -9.26 1.35 2.32
N GLU A 548 -10.41 1.84 2.76
CA GLU A 548 -11.74 1.26 2.50
C GLU A 548 -12.31 1.63 1.11
N ARG A 549 -11.53 2.37 0.31
CA ARG A 549 -11.97 2.99 -0.93
C ARG A 549 -12.21 1.96 -2.05
N ASP A 550 -13.48 1.69 -2.34
CA ASP A 550 -13.90 0.99 -3.55
C ASP A 550 -13.51 1.79 -4.81
N ARG A 551 -13.20 1.09 -5.91
CA ARG A 551 -12.64 1.61 -7.18
C ARG A 551 -13.42 2.76 -7.86
N ASN A 552 -14.60 3.12 -7.36
CA ASN A 552 -15.54 4.02 -8.02
C ASN A 552 -15.74 5.38 -7.33
N ASN A 553 -15.14 5.64 -6.16
CA ASN A 553 -15.31 6.93 -5.49
C ASN A 553 -14.04 7.77 -5.56
N GLU A 554 -13.95 8.66 -6.56
CA GLU A 554 -12.81 9.58 -6.75
C GLU A 554 -12.83 10.80 -5.79
N ASP A 555 -13.82 10.89 -4.91
CA ASP A 555 -14.01 12.04 -4.04
C ASP A 555 -12.83 12.29 -3.07
N LEU A 556 -12.43 13.56 -3.00
CA LEU A 556 -11.40 14.07 -2.08
C LEU A 556 -11.90 14.03 -0.64
N TYR A 557 -11.03 13.71 0.30
CA TYR A 557 -11.40 13.77 1.72
C TYR A 557 -11.50 15.24 2.15
N SER A 558 -12.70 15.63 2.59
CA SER A 558 -12.99 16.94 3.17
C SER A 558 -14.04 16.79 4.26
N GLN A 559 -13.82 17.39 5.42
CA GLN A 559 -14.76 17.35 6.54
C GLN A 559 -14.77 18.68 7.30
N SER A 560 -15.97 19.13 7.67
CA SER A 560 -16.15 20.33 8.50
C SER A 560 -16.37 19.91 9.96
N TYR A 561 -15.67 20.56 10.88
CA TYR A 561 -15.77 20.31 12.32
C TYR A 561 -16.15 21.62 13.02
N GLU A 562 -17.16 21.58 13.90
CA GLU A 562 -17.64 22.79 14.59
C GLU A 562 -16.92 23.05 15.92
N LYS A 563 -16.56 21.98 16.64
CA LYS A 563 -15.99 22.02 17.98
C LYS A 563 -14.56 21.48 17.98
N VAL A 564 -13.59 22.33 17.66
CA VAL A 564 -12.16 21.94 17.62
C VAL A 564 -11.34 22.89 18.47
N GLY A 565 -10.39 22.34 19.23
CA GLY A 565 -9.32 23.09 19.89
C GLY A 565 -8.07 23.07 19.02
N VAL A 566 -7.43 24.22 18.79
CA VAL A 566 -6.18 24.33 18.01
C VAL A 566 -5.10 24.94 18.88
N MET A 567 -3.92 24.33 18.87
CA MET A 567 -2.74 24.75 19.61
C MET A 567 -1.55 24.98 18.67
N PHE A 568 -0.87 26.11 18.89
CA PHE A 568 0.48 26.36 18.38
C PHE A 568 1.43 26.50 19.57
N ALA A 569 2.46 25.66 19.63
CA ALA A 569 3.49 25.71 20.66
C ALA A 569 4.85 25.98 20.00
N SER A 570 5.36 27.20 20.12
CA SER A 570 6.67 27.59 19.58
C SER A 570 7.75 27.62 20.65
N ILE A 571 9.01 27.42 20.25
CA ILE A 571 10.19 27.65 21.08
C ILE A 571 10.83 28.99 20.66
N PRO A 572 10.53 30.12 21.33
CA PRO A 572 11.04 31.42 20.91
C PRO A 572 12.54 31.54 21.20
N GLY A 573 13.27 32.10 20.25
CA GLY A 573 14.73 32.23 20.32
C GLY A 573 15.47 30.97 19.85
N PHE A 574 14.76 29.91 19.44
CA PHE A 574 15.40 28.77 18.79
C PHE A 574 16.01 29.17 17.44
N THR A 575 15.36 30.05 16.67
CA THR A 575 15.92 30.60 15.42
C THR A 575 17.23 31.34 15.68
N ASP A 576 17.27 32.27 16.65
CA ASP A 576 18.49 32.98 17.02
C ASP A 576 19.60 32.02 17.51
N TYR A 577 19.22 30.94 18.22
CA TYR A 577 20.14 29.90 18.66
C TYR A 577 20.69 29.09 17.48
N TYR A 578 19.82 28.73 16.53
CA TYR A 578 20.19 28.01 15.31
C TYR A 578 21.15 28.85 14.46
N GLU A 579 20.85 30.12 14.19
CA GLU A 579 21.74 31.04 13.45
C GLU A 579 23.14 31.11 14.07
N GLN A 580 23.23 31.24 15.41
CA GLN A 580 24.52 31.25 16.11
C GLN A 580 25.28 29.93 15.98
N LYS A 581 24.57 28.80 15.90
CA LYS A 581 25.16 27.47 15.75
C LYS A 581 25.55 27.17 14.30
N GLU A 582 24.78 27.65 13.33
CA GLU A 582 25.08 27.58 11.89
C GLU A 582 26.39 28.32 11.58
N LEU A 583 26.58 29.51 12.14
CA LEU A 583 27.84 30.26 12.05
C LEU A 583 29.06 29.51 12.63
N ASN A 584 28.83 28.55 13.53
CA ASN A 584 29.86 27.72 14.14
C ASN A 584 29.95 26.30 13.53
N HIS A 585 29.25 26.04 12.41
CA HIS A 585 29.14 24.71 11.77
C HIS A 585 28.59 23.62 12.72
N GLN A 586 27.64 23.98 13.60
CA GLN A 586 26.96 23.11 14.56
C GLN A 586 25.44 23.05 14.32
N ASP A 587 25.00 23.38 13.12
CA ASP A 587 23.62 23.33 12.63
C ASP A 587 22.98 21.94 12.73
N VAL A 588 23.72 20.87 12.40
CA VAL A 588 23.22 19.49 12.52
C VAL A 588 22.96 19.09 13.98
N GLU A 589 23.84 19.48 14.92
CA GLU A 589 23.63 19.21 16.35
C GLU A 589 22.43 19.99 16.90
N CYS A 590 22.19 21.19 16.39
CA CYS A 590 21.01 21.98 16.74
C CYS A 590 19.72 21.27 16.28
N LEU A 591 19.71 20.71 15.06
CA LEU A 591 18.56 19.95 14.57
C LEU A 591 18.38 18.61 15.31
N ARG A 592 19.46 17.95 15.76
CA ARG A 592 19.36 16.79 16.65
C ARG A 592 18.67 17.14 17.96
N LEU A 593 19.05 18.25 18.58
CA LEU A 593 18.39 18.71 19.79
C LEU A 593 16.90 19.02 19.54
N LEU A 594 16.57 19.65 18.41
CA LEU A 594 15.19 19.87 18.03
C LEU A 594 14.44 18.55 17.84
N ASN A 595 15.05 17.57 17.18
CA ASN A 595 14.48 16.25 16.98
C ASN A 595 14.13 15.57 18.30
N GLU A 596 15.04 15.60 19.27
CA GLU A 596 14.76 15.02 20.60
C GLU A 596 13.60 15.74 21.31
N ILE A 597 13.54 17.07 21.25
CA ILE A 597 12.42 17.82 21.82
C ILE A 597 11.09 17.42 21.17
N ILE A 598 11.07 17.30 19.84
CA ILE A 598 9.86 16.93 19.10
C ILE A 598 9.50 15.46 19.34
N ALA A 599 10.47 14.55 19.40
CA ALA A 599 10.27 13.14 19.69
C ALA A 599 9.68 12.94 21.09
N ASP A 600 10.22 13.63 22.11
CA ASP A 600 9.68 13.60 23.47
C ASP A 600 8.25 14.19 23.54
N PHE A 601 7.89 15.14 22.67
CA PHE A 601 6.50 15.61 22.54
C PHE A 601 5.60 14.61 21.82
N ASP A 602 6.11 13.91 20.82
CA ASP A 602 5.38 12.87 20.09
C ASP A 602 5.07 11.67 21.00
N GLU A 603 6.03 11.25 21.85
CA GLU A 603 5.81 10.19 22.83
C GLU A 603 4.69 10.53 23.83
N LEU A 604 4.48 11.80 24.17
CA LEU A 604 3.35 12.20 25.02
C LEU A 604 2.02 11.84 24.36
N LEU A 605 1.91 11.86 23.03
CA LEU A 605 0.66 11.53 22.31
C LEU A 605 0.32 10.03 22.37
N ASP A 606 1.29 9.15 22.61
CA ASP A 606 1.06 7.71 22.75
C ASP A 606 0.33 7.34 24.05
N GLU A 607 0.25 8.28 25.01
CA GLU A 607 -0.44 8.05 26.26
C GLU A 607 -1.96 8.02 26.08
N SER A 608 -2.61 7.06 26.74
CA SER A 608 -4.06 6.84 26.62
C SER A 608 -4.91 8.05 27.00
N TYR A 609 -4.34 8.99 27.76
CA TYR A 609 -5.01 10.23 28.17
C TYR A 609 -5.05 11.29 27.06
N PHE A 610 -4.16 11.23 26.07
CA PHE A 610 -4.05 12.23 25.00
C PHE A 610 -4.52 11.71 23.63
N GLN A 611 -5.30 10.63 23.59
CA GLN A 611 -5.79 9.99 22.36
C GLN A 611 -6.66 10.90 21.49
N GLU A 612 -7.22 11.98 22.04
CA GLU A 612 -8.04 12.94 21.27
C GLU A 612 -7.24 14.11 20.67
N ILE A 613 -5.93 14.15 20.96
CA ILE A 613 -5.02 15.16 20.45
C ILE A 613 -4.31 14.60 19.21
N GLU A 614 -4.50 15.27 18.09
CA GLU A 614 -3.86 14.94 16.83
C GLU A 614 -2.74 15.96 16.54
N LYS A 615 -1.52 15.46 16.33
CA LYS A 615 -0.44 16.27 15.74
C LYS A 615 -0.80 16.57 14.28
N ILE A 616 -0.82 17.85 13.92
CA ILE A 616 -1.08 18.27 12.54
C ILE A 616 0.23 18.32 11.76
N LYS A 617 1.20 19.10 12.26
CA LYS A 617 2.51 19.28 11.63
C LYS A 617 3.48 19.98 12.59
N THR A 618 4.76 19.90 12.27
CA THR A 618 5.79 20.81 12.78
C THR A 618 6.05 21.91 11.75
N ILE A 619 6.39 23.11 12.19
CA ILE A 619 6.77 24.23 11.30
C ILE A 619 7.99 24.90 11.95
N GLY A 620 9.19 24.58 11.48
CA GLY A 620 10.43 24.96 12.16
C GLY A 620 10.42 24.48 13.62
N SER A 621 10.57 25.39 14.58
CA SER A 621 10.49 25.10 16.03
C SER A 621 9.08 25.14 16.62
N CYS A 622 8.04 25.23 15.79
CA CYS A 622 6.64 25.27 16.21
C CYS A 622 5.97 23.90 16.06
N TYR A 623 5.32 23.45 17.12
CA TYR A 623 4.51 22.24 17.16
C TYR A 623 3.02 22.61 17.05
N MET A 624 2.35 22.12 16.01
CA MET A 624 0.93 22.36 15.77
C MET A 624 0.12 21.10 16.06
N ALA A 625 -0.85 21.21 16.96
CA ALA A 625 -1.75 20.13 17.33
C ALA A 625 -3.19 20.62 17.44
N ALA A 626 -4.15 19.71 17.30
CA ALA A 626 -5.56 20.01 17.45
C ALA A 626 -6.29 18.88 18.17
N SER A 627 -7.41 19.20 18.83
CA SER A 627 -8.27 18.23 19.50
C SER A 627 -9.72 18.34 19.03
N GLY A 628 -10.47 17.25 19.06
CA GLY A 628 -11.87 17.21 18.59
C GLY A 628 -12.03 16.93 17.08
N LEU A 629 -11.01 16.35 16.44
CA LEU A 629 -11.02 15.98 15.01
C LEU A 629 -11.53 14.55 14.74
N SER A 630 -12.00 13.84 15.77
CA SER A 630 -12.54 12.48 15.65
C SER A 630 -14.06 12.49 15.38
N PRO A 631 -14.53 12.03 14.19
CA PRO A 631 -15.95 12.12 13.81
C PRO A 631 -16.90 11.39 14.77
N ASP A 632 -16.51 10.19 15.20
CA ASP A 632 -17.35 9.31 16.04
C ASP A 632 -17.60 9.87 17.45
N ARG A 633 -16.76 10.81 17.91
CA ARG A 633 -16.77 11.31 19.28
C ARG A 633 -17.37 12.70 19.44
N GLN A 634 -17.62 13.43 18.35
CA GLN A 634 -18.38 14.70 18.38
C GLN A 634 -19.81 14.52 18.93
N ALA A 635 -20.35 13.31 18.88
CA ALA A 635 -21.68 12.98 19.39
C ALA A 635 -21.71 12.59 20.89
N SER A 636 -20.55 12.51 21.56
CA SER A 636 -20.45 12.10 22.96
C SER A 636 -20.55 13.28 23.95
N SER A 637 -21.00 13.00 25.18
CA SER A 637 -21.71 13.91 26.08
C SER A 637 -20.88 14.92 26.90
N ASP A 638 -19.58 15.12 26.62
CA ASP A 638 -18.77 16.17 27.26
C ASP A 638 -18.30 17.18 26.22
N GLU A 639 -18.98 18.33 26.13
CA GLU A 639 -18.92 19.21 24.94
C GLU A 639 -17.53 19.78 24.62
N TRP A 640 -16.67 19.94 25.63
CA TRP A 640 -15.32 20.54 25.49
C TRP A 640 -14.23 19.82 26.31
N GLY A 641 -14.45 18.55 26.69
CA GLY A 641 -13.47 17.75 27.41
C GLY A 641 -12.11 17.68 26.69
N HIS A 642 -12.15 17.47 25.36
CA HIS A 642 -10.98 17.47 24.47
C HIS A 642 -10.16 18.79 24.49
N LEU A 643 -10.79 19.92 24.82
CA LEU A 643 -10.10 21.22 24.95
C LEU A 643 -9.30 21.29 26.27
N SER A 644 -9.82 20.65 27.32
CA SER A 644 -9.11 20.52 28.59
C SER A 644 -7.90 19.59 28.47
N GLU A 645 -8.04 18.48 27.74
CA GLU A 645 -6.92 17.59 27.42
C GLU A 645 -5.82 18.32 26.64
N LEU A 646 -6.19 19.14 25.65
CA LEU A 646 -5.24 19.95 24.87
C LEU A 646 -4.43 20.92 25.75
N VAL A 647 -5.06 21.54 26.76
CA VAL A 647 -4.36 22.40 27.73
C VAL A 647 -3.47 21.59 28.68
N LEU A 648 -3.90 20.41 29.10
CA LEU A 648 -3.07 19.53 29.94
C LEU A 648 -1.85 19.02 29.17
N PHE A 649 -2.02 18.70 27.89
CA PHE A 649 -0.92 18.37 26.98
C PHE A 649 0.06 19.53 26.85
N ALA A 650 -0.44 20.76 26.63
CA ALA A 650 0.41 21.96 26.60
C ALA A 650 1.23 22.14 27.89
N LEU A 651 0.64 21.87 29.06
CA LEU A 651 1.33 21.93 30.35
C LEU A 651 2.35 20.78 30.51
N ALA A 652 2.03 19.58 30.02
CA ALA A 652 2.96 18.45 30.01
C ALA A 652 4.18 18.74 29.12
N MET A 653 3.98 19.26 27.91
CA MET A 653 5.06 19.71 27.02
C MET A 653 5.98 20.74 27.70
N GLN A 654 5.41 21.68 28.47
CA GLN A 654 6.23 22.64 29.23
C GLN A 654 7.11 21.97 30.28
N GLU A 655 6.63 20.91 30.94
CA GLU A 655 7.43 20.16 31.91
C GLU A 655 8.48 19.28 31.23
N THR A 656 8.12 18.61 30.12
CA THR A 656 9.06 17.85 29.29
C THR A 656 10.22 18.73 28.84
N LEU A 657 9.95 19.94 28.31
CA LEU A 657 11.01 20.85 27.90
C LEU A 657 11.89 21.31 29.08
N ARG A 658 11.32 21.46 30.30
CA ARG A 658 12.10 21.78 31.51
C ARG A 658 13.09 20.66 31.84
N GLU A 659 12.71 19.40 31.70
CA GLU A 659 13.64 18.28 31.93
C GLU A 659 14.74 18.24 30.86
N ILE A 660 14.39 18.43 29.58
CA ILE A 660 15.39 18.49 28.49
C ILE A 660 16.39 19.64 28.73
N ASN A 661 15.92 20.80 29.18
CA ASN A 661 16.78 21.92 29.54
C ASN A 661 17.76 21.59 30.67
N LYS A 662 17.36 20.79 31.68
CA LYS A 662 18.26 20.35 32.76
C LYS A 662 19.38 19.46 32.23
N ILE A 663 19.06 18.58 31.27
CA ILE A 663 20.03 17.65 30.66
C ILE A 663 20.98 18.40 29.73
N THR A 664 20.44 19.28 28.89
CA THR A 664 21.20 19.96 27.82
C THR A 664 21.85 21.26 28.26
N SER A 665 21.64 21.67 29.52
CA SER A 665 22.07 22.96 30.08
C SER A 665 21.58 24.19 29.28
N ASN A 666 20.46 24.04 28.57
CA ASN A 666 19.77 25.13 27.87
C ASN A 666 18.66 25.73 28.75
N ASN A 667 18.03 26.80 28.28
CA ASN A 667 16.90 27.45 28.97
C ASN A 667 15.79 27.84 27.98
N PHE A 668 15.41 26.89 27.12
CA PHE A 668 14.30 27.08 26.19
C PHE A 668 12.97 27.14 26.94
N GLN A 669 12.06 28.00 26.48
CA GLN A 669 10.72 28.10 27.06
C GLN A 669 9.69 28.02 25.96
N LEU A 670 8.62 27.25 26.16
CA LEU A 670 7.50 27.24 25.22
C LEU A 670 6.68 28.51 25.34
N ARG A 671 6.29 29.05 24.19
CA ARG A 671 5.21 30.03 24.06
C ARG A 671 4.07 29.31 23.35
N ILE A 672 2.89 29.32 23.96
CA ILE A 672 1.77 28.49 23.49
C ILE A 672 0.54 29.38 23.28
N GLY A 673 -0.07 29.30 22.10
CA GLY A 673 -1.34 29.91 21.77
C GLY A 673 -2.42 28.84 21.54
N ILE A 674 -3.56 28.95 22.22
CA ILE A 674 -4.69 28.04 22.05
C ILE A 674 -5.95 28.83 21.73
N ALA A 675 -6.71 28.38 20.72
CA ALA A 675 -8.05 28.87 20.41
C ALA A 675 -9.00 27.70 20.15
N HIS A 676 -10.31 27.94 20.25
CA HIS A 676 -11.33 26.96 19.90
C HIS A 676 -12.33 27.55 18.90
N GLY A 677 -12.99 26.68 18.14
CA GLY A 677 -14.00 27.06 17.16
C GLY A 677 -14.04 26.12 15.96
N PRO A 678 -14.80 26.49 14.91
CA PRO A 678 -14.95 25.66 13.73
C PRO A 678 -13.67 25.64 12.88
N VAL A 679 -13.43 24.50 12.23
CA VAL A 679 -12.35 24.28 11.26
C VAL A 679 -12.81 23.36 10.13
N VAL A 680 -12.16 23.48 8.99
CA VAL A 680 -12.28 22.54 7.86
C VAL A 680 -11.02 21.69 7.83
N ALA A 681 -11.17 20.37 7.84
CA ALA A 681 -10.07 19.45 7.59
C ALA A 681 -10.17 18.85 6.18
N GLY A 682 -9.03 18.51 5.59
CA GLY A 682 -9.01 17.90 4.28
C GLY A 682 -7.63 17.36 3.91
N VAL A 683 -7.61 16.54 2.86
CA VAL A 683 -6.37 16.05 2.27
C VAL A 683 -6.16 16.71 0.92
N ILE A 684 -5.03 17.39 0.75
CA ILE A 684 -4.65 18.04 -0.51
C ILE A 684 -3.47 17.32 -1.15
N GLY A 685 -3.45 17.25 -2.48
CA GLY A 685 -2.37 16.69 -3.27
C GLY A 685 -2.76 15.33 -3.83
N ALA A 686 -2.92 15.25 -5.16
CA ALA A 686 -3.28 14.01 -5.84
C ALA A 686 -2.14 12.99 -5.84
N THR A 687 -0.90 13.47 -6.02
CA THR A 687 0.31 12.65 -6.02
C THR A 687 0.89 12.52 -4.63
N LYS A 688 0.97 13.62 -3.87
CA LYS A 688 1.55 13.72 -2.53
C LYS A 688 0.51 14.22 -1.51
N PRO A 689 -0.31 13.34 -0.91
CA PRO A 689 -1.40 13.72 -0.03
C PRO A 689 -0.88 14.29 1.29
N GLN A 690 -1.41 15.44 1.69
CA GLN A 690 -1.10 16.10 2.95
C GLN A 690 -2.41 16.43 3.67
N TYR A 691 -2.58 15.89 4.88
CA TYR A 691 -3.68 16.27 5.77
C TYR A 691 -3.39 17.62 6.43
N ASP A 692 -4.39 18.50 6.45
CA ASP A 692 -4.27 19.80 7.10
C ASP A 692 -5.65 20.33 7.54
N ILE A 693 -5.63 21.38 8.36
CA ILE A 693 -6.82 22.07 8.87
C ILE A 693 -6.77 23.57 8.56
N TRP A 694 -7.89 24.13 8.12
CA TRP A 694 -8.05 25.55 7.80
C TRP A 694 -9.21 26.16 8.58
N GLY A 695 -9.09 27.46 8.87
CA GLY A 695 -10.19 28.22 9.46
C GLY A 695 -9.71 29.42 10.26
N THR A 696 -10.68 30.24 10.66
CA THR A 696 -10.46 31.41 11.51
C THR A 696 -9.87 31.04 12.86
N THR A 697 -10.25 29.88 13.38
CA THR A 697 -9.77 29.31 14.64
C THR A 697 -8.27 29.02 14.59
N VAL A 698 -7.79 28.42 13.49
CA VAL A 698 -6.36 28.13 13.27
C VAL A 698 -5.56 29.43 13.23
N ASN A 699 -6.04 30.41 12.47
CA ASN A 699 -5.42 31.73 12.40
C ASN A 699 -5.40 32.44 13.76
N LEU A 700 -6.49 32.38 14.53
CA LEU A 700 -6.56 32.97 15.86
C LEU A 700 -5.55 32.30 16.82
N ALA A 701 -5.46 30.97 16.83
CA ALA A 701 -4.50 30.23 17.65
C ALA A 701 -3.04 30.59 17.30
N SER A 702 -2.71 30.64 16.00
CA SER A 702 -1.40 31.09 15.51
C SER A 702 -1.07 32.52 15.96
N ARG A 703 -2.07 33.42 15.98
CA ARG A 703 -1.90 34.78 16.50
C ARG A 703 -1.74 34.81 18.03
N MET A 704 -2.40 33.92 18.77
CA MET A 704 -2.19 33.78 20.22
C MET A 704 -0.77 33.33 20.55
N ASP A 705 -0.17 32.47 19.73
CA ASP A 705 1.24 32.10 19.88
C ASP A 705 2.15 33.28 19.52
N THR A 706 2.05 33.84 18.33
CA THR A 706 2.97 34.91 17.87
C THR A 706 2.95 36.16 18.76
N THR A 707 1.79 36.53 19.33
CA THR A 707 1.66 37.63 20.30
C THR A 707 1.90 37.19 21.75
N GLY A 708 2.14 35.90 21.99
CA GLY A 708 2.30 35.26 23.30
C GLY A 708 3.56 35.67 24.07
N VAL A 709 3.57 35.32 25.36
CA VAL A 709 4.73 35.52 26.26
C VAL A 709 5.42 34.18 26.50
N ARG A 710 6.75 34.19 26.54
CA ARG A 710 7.58 33.00 26.82
C ARG A 710 7.17 32.35 28.15
N GLY A 711 7.07 31.03 28.17
CA GLY A 711 6.71 30.23 29.34
C GLY A 711 5.23 30.28 29.73
N ARG A 712 4.36 30.95 28.94
CA ARG A 712 2.94 31.09 29.23
C ARG A 712 2.07 30.49 28.12
N ILE A 713 0.89 30.01 28.50
CA ILE A 713 -0.18 29.59 27.59
C ILE A 713 -1.17 30.73 27.48
N GLN A 714 -1.42 31.21 26.26
CA GLN A 714 -2.33 32.30 25.97
C GLN A 714 -3.60 31.79 25.26
N VAL A 715 -4.74 32.31 25.69
CA VAL A 715 -6.06 32.01 25.13
C VAL A 715 -6.90 33.28 24.94
N PRO A 716 -7.82 33.31 23.95
CA PRO A 716 -8.81 34.37 23.82
C PRO A 716 -9.92 34.24 24.87
N GLU A 717 -10.69 35.31 25.08
CA GLU A 717 -11.77 35.35 26.07
C GLU A 717 -12.79 34.22 25.92
N ALA A 718 -13.20 33.88 24.69
CA ALA A 718 -14.15 32.80 24.45
C ALA A 718 -13.62 31.46 25.01
N THR A 719 -12.38 31.11 24.70
CA THR A 719 -11.71 29.90 25.21
C THR A 719 -11.55 29.96 26.73
N SER A 720 -11.27 31.13 27.28
CA SER A 720 -11.10 31.30 28.72
C SER A 720 -12.38 30.93 29.49
N ARG A 721 -13.57 31.27 28.98
CA ARG A 721 -14.83 30.98 29.67
C ARG A 721 -15.04 29.47 29.82
N ILE A 722 -14.80 28.71 28.75
CA ILE A 722 -14.89 27.25 28.75
C ILE A 722 -13.88 26.63 29.72
N LEU A 723 -12.63 27.08 29.67
CA LEU A 723 -11.58 26.56 30.55
C LEU A 723 -11.84 26.86 32.03
N ALA A 724 -12.50 27.99 32.35
CA ALA A 724 -12.88 28.33 33.72
C ALA A 724 -13.90 27.32 34.28
N GLU A 725 -14.87 26.90 33.47
CA GLU A 725 -15.86 25.87 33.84
C GLU A 725 -15.20 24.51 34.12
N HIS A 726 -14.10 24.22 33.43
CA HIS A 726 -13.30 23.00 33.61
C HIS A 726 -12.25 23.12 34.73
N GLY A 727 -12.25 24.22 35.48
CA GLY A 727 -11.46 24.42 36.70
C GLY A 727 -10.04 24.96 36.50
N PHE A 728 -9.70 25.45 35.31
CA PHE A 728 -8.40 26.08 35.07
C PHE A 728 -8.33 27.49 35.65
N LYS A 729 -7.13 27.86 36.13
CA LYS A 729 -6.87 29.22 36.61
C LYS A 729 -6.52 30.13 35.46
N LEU A 730 -7.24 31.26 35.36
CA LEU A 730 -7.10 32.19 34.25
C LEU A 730 -6.73 33.57 34.77
N GLN A 731 -5.66 34.14 34.22
CA GLN A 731 -5.20 35.48 34.55
C GLN A 731 -5.44 36.39 33.35
N LEU A 732 -6.18 37.49 33.54
CA LEU A 732 -6.38 38.47 32.48
C LEU A 732 -5.04 39.06 32.04
N ARG A 733 -4.72 38.95 30.74
CA ARG A 733 -3.56 39.60 30.12
C ARG A 733 -3.89 41.03 29.69
N GLY A 734 -5.08 41.22 29.13
CA GLY A 734 -5.55 42.49 28.57
C GLY A 734 -5.97 42.36 27.12
N ASP A 735 -6.27 43.50 26.51
CA ASP A 735 -6.75 43.58 25.13
C ASP A 735 -5.55 43.76 24.18
N ILE A 736 -5.43 42.88 23.19
CA ILE A 736 -4.33 42.90 22.21
C ILE A 736 -4.85 43.11 20.80
N TYR A 737 -4.04 43.73 19.96
CA TYR A 737 -4.33 43.85 18.53
C TYR A 737 -3.96 42.54 17.81
N VAL A 738 -4.93 41.96 17.11
CA VAL A 738 -4.76 40.73 16.34
C VAL A 738 -5.06 41.02 14.87
N LYS A 739 -4.02 41.03 14.02
CA LYS A 739 -4.16 41.26 12.58
C LYS A 739 -5.20 40.32 11.96
N GLY A 740 -6.11 40.85 11.14
CA GLY A 740 -7.22 40.12 10.52
C GLY A 740 -8.47 39.90 11.39
N VAL A 741 -8.34 39.89 12.72
CA VAL A 741 -9.49 39.79 13.65
C VAL A 741 -9.89 41.17 14.19
N SER A 742 -8.90 41.95 14.64
CA SER A 742 -9.13 43.28 15.21
C SER A 742 -9.58 44.33 14.22
N GLU A 743 -9.31 44.11 12.93
CA GLU A 743 -9.86 44.93 11.84
C GLU A 743 -11.39 44.77 11.69
N ARG A 744 -11.96 43.66 12.18
CA ARG A 744 -13.39 43.35 12.07
C ARG A 744 -14.15 43.54 13.38
N GLN A 745 -13.52 43.21 14.51
CA GLN A 745 -14.18 43.08 15.82
C GLN A 745 -13.52 43.92 16.93
N GLY A 746 -12.47 44.71 16.63
CA GLY A 746 -11.72 45.46 17.64
C GLY A 746 -10.68 44.62 18.39
N SER A 747 -10.03 45.20 19.39
CA SER A 747 -8.99 44.51 20.17
C SER A 747 -9.52 43.23 20.82
N VAL A 748 -8.75 42.14 20.77
CA VAL A 748 -9.14 40.84 21.31
C VAL A 748 -8.69 40.75 22.77
N ARG A 749 -9.63 40.48 23.67
CA ARG A 749 -9.33 40.23 25.08
C ARG A 749 -8.70 38.85 25.28
N THR A 750 -7.60 38.81 26.03
CA THR A 750 -6.79 37.60 26.20
C THR A 750 -6.46 37.30 27.65
N TYR A 751 -6.22 36.01 27.92
CA TYR A 751 -5.94 35.46 29.23
C TYR A 751 -4.74 34.51 29.17
N PHE A 752 -4.01 34.42 30.28
CA PHE A 752 -3.04 33.36 30.52
C PHE A 752 -3.65 32.21 31.30
N VAL A 753 -3.37 31.00 30.85
CA VAL A 753 -3.82 29.77 31.54
C VAL A 753 -2.73 29.30 32.50
N SER A 754 -3.15 28.83 33.67
CA SER A 754 -2.30 28.22 34.70
C SER A 754 -2.94 26.93 35.22
N SER A 755 -2.15 26.12 35.94
CA SER A 755 -2.60 24.81 36.46
C SER A 755 -3.96 24.88 37.18
N ARG A 756 -4.74 23.82 37.00
CA ARG A 756 -5.97 23.51 37.73
C ARG A 756 -5.74 23.58 39.25
N GLU A 757 -6.67 24.18 39.98
CA GLU A 757 -6.67 24.19 41.44
C GLU A 757 -7.08 22.79 41.94
N GLN A 758 -6.39 22.23 42.94
CA GLN A 758 -6.84 21.00 43.60
C GLN A 758 -8.16 21.28 44.32
N HIS A 759 -9.29 21.10 43.63
CA HIS A 759 -10.53 20.84 44.36
C HIS A 759 -10.43 19.42 44.91
N SER A 760 -10.30 19.35 46.23
CA SER A 760 -10.56 18.17 47.02
C SER A 760 -11.99 17.70 46.76
N SER A 761 -12.19 16.88 45.72
CA SER A 761 -13.37 16.04 45.63
C SER A 761 -13.10 14.80 46.48
N TYR A 762 -13.65 14.82 47.67
CA TYR A 762 -13.86 13.68 48.56
C TYR A 762 -14.58 12.53 47.83
N MET A 763 -13.90 11.78 46.95
CA MET A 763 -14.34 10.45 46.51
C MET A 763 -13.27 9.68 45.74
N GLU A 764 -12.10 9.46 46.35
CA GLU A 764 -11.30 8.27 46.00
C GLU A 764 -10.59 7.76 47.26
N ARG A 765 -11.14 6.67 47.81
CA ARG A 765 -10.61 5.99 48.99
C ARG A 765 -9.38 5.16 48.60
N SER A 766 -8.37 5.31 49.44
CA SER A 766 -7.39 4.29 49.86
C SER A 766 -6.53 3.65 48.77
N ILE A 767 -5.27 4.09 48.69
CA ILE A 767 -4.06 3.29 48.99
C ILE A 767 -2.91 4.26 49.38
N SER A 768 -2.23 3.91 50.47
CA SER A 768 -1.03 4.49 51.12
C SER A 768 0.18 4.77 50.19
N ARG A 769 1.21 5.60 50.47
CA ARG A 769 1.81 6.19 51.69
C ARG A 769 2.83 7.28 51.26
N SER A 770 2.87 8.40 51.99
CA SER A 770 3.98 9.38 52.20
C SER A 770 5.03 9.65 51.08
N VAL A 771 4.91 10.81 50.43
CA VAL A 771 6.01 11.54 49.74
C VAL A 771 5.90 13.03 50.14
N PRO A 772 7.01 13.79 50.35
CA PRO A 772 6.96 15.09 51.01
C PRO A 772 6.37 16.20 50.16
N HIS A 773 5.87 17.22 50.86
CA HIS A 773 5.08 18.34 50.35
C HIS A 773 5.86 19.25 49.40
N GLY A 774 5.73 19.01 48.09
CA GLY A 774 5.79 20.02 47.04
C GLY A 774 4.39 20.21 46.47
N ARG A 775 3.98 21.42 46.12
CA ARG A 775 2.69 21.68 45.45
C ARG A 775 2.71 21.06 44.05
N ASN A 776 2.36 19.78 43.93
CA ASN A 776 2.34 19.09 42.65
C ASN A 776 1.07 19.50 41.89
N THR A 777 1.24 20.21 40.77
CA THR A 777 0.16 20.51 39.83
C THR A 777 -0.32 19.22 39.16
N LEU A 778 -1.58 19.14 38.74
CA LEU A 778 -2.12 17.94 38.04
C LEU A 778 -1.25 17.59 36.83
N SER A 779 -0.73 18.59 36.11
CA SER A 779 0.19 18.38 34.99
C SER A 779 1.52 17.77 35.42
N ALA A 780 2.07 18.14 36.58
CA ALA A 780 3.29 17.54 37.12
C ALA A 780 3.06 16.10 37.59
N VAL A 781 1.85 15.79 38.09
CA VAL A 781 1.45 14.42 38.43
C VAL A 781 1.28 13.57 37.18
N VAL A 782 0.56 14.06 36.17
CA VAL A 782 0.40 13.37 34.88
C VAL A 782 1.76 13.16 34.22
N PHE A 783 2.60 14.20 34.15
CA PHE A 783 3.97 14.07 33.64
C PHE A 783 4.80 13.07 34.44
N ALA A 784 4.75 13.10 35.78
CA ALA A 784 5.48 12.15 36.61
C ALA A 784 5.00 10.70 36.42
N LEU A 785 3.69 10.48 36.21
CA LEU A 785 3.12 9.17 35.90
C LEU A 785 3.59 8.67 34.53
N VAL A 786 3.61 9.55 33.53
CA VAL A 786 4.13 9.24 32.18
C VAL A 786 5.62 8.89 32.25
N GLN A 787 6.42 9.68 32.98
CA GLN A 787 7.84 9.40 33.18
C GLN A 787 8.09 8.11 33.99
N ALA A 788 7.26 7.81 34.99
CA ALA A 788 7.34 6.56 35.73
C ALA A 788 7.02 5.36 34.83
N ARG A 789 5.99 5.47 33.98
CA ARG A 789 5.61 4.44 33.01
C ARG A 789 6.66 4.26 31.90
N LYS A 790 7.28 5.34 31.42
CA LYS A 790 8.43 5.30 30.49
C LYS A 790 9.61 4.55 31.13
N ARG A 791 9.91 4.81 32.41
CA ARG A 791 10.93 4.07 33.17
C ARG A 791 10.57 2.60 33.38
N GLU A 792 9.29 2.27 33.56
CA GLU A 792 8.83 0.89 33.64
C GLU A 792 8.97 0.17 32.30
N LYS A 793 8.53 0.76 31.18
CA LYS A 793 8.74 0.22 29.81
C LYS A 793 10.22 0.00 29.50
N LEU A 794 11.07 1.00 29.76
CA LEU A 794 12.53 0.88 29.60
C LEU A 794 13.13 -0.21 30.50
N ARG A 795 12.52 -0.51 31.65
CA ARG A 795 12.98 -1.56 32.58
C ARG A 795 12.47 -2.95 32.17
N GLU A 796 11.32 -3.02 31.51
CA GLU A 796 10.78 -4.23 30.88
C GLU A 796 11.58 -4.60 29.61
N GLU A 797 11.92 -3.61 28.77
CA GLU A 797 12.73 -3.77 27.56
C GLU A 797 14.19 -4.16 27.87
N ASN A 798 14.77 -3.65 28.96
CA ASN A 798 16.13 -4.01 29.40
C ASN A 798 16.23 -5.35 30.16
N GLY A 799 15.21 -6.22 30.06
CA GLY A 799 15.25 -7.57 30.62
C GLY A 799 15.10 -7.61 32.15
N GLY A 800 13.87 -7.47 32.64
CA GLY A 800 13.57 -7.71 34.05
C GLY A 800 13.64 -9.18 34.41
N PHE A 801 14.72 -9.64 35.05
CA PHE A 801 14.68 -10.73 36.05
C PHE A 801 15.89 -10.69 37.00
N HIS A 802 15.60 -10.44 38.29
CA HIS A 802 16.09 -11.24 39.41
C HIS A 802 15.21 -10.92 40.64
N ILE A 803 14.08 -11.61 40.73
CA ILE A 803 13.45 -11.85 42.03
C ILE A 803 14.28 -12.96 42.66
N LEU A 804 15.12 -12.61 43.62
CA LEU A 804 15.71 -13.58 44.55
C LEU A 804 14.61 -13.95 45.54
N GLU A 805 14.15 -15.20 45.48
CA GLU A 805 13.49 -15.85 46.61
C GLU A 805 14.46 -15.90 47.81
N VAL A 806 14.04 -15.32 48.94
CA VAL A 806 14.35 -15.81 50.29
C VAL A 806 13.05 -15.78 51.09
#